data_AF-A0A0W0UK79-F1
#
_entry.id   AF-A0A0W0UK79-F1
#
_cell.length_a   1.000
_cell.length_b   1.000
_cell.length_c   1.000
_cell.angle_alpha   90.00
_cell.angle_beta   90.00
_cell.angle_gamma   90.00
#
_symmetry.space_group_name_H-M   'P 1'
#
loop_
_entity.id
_entity.type
_entity.pdbx_description
1 polymer ?
#
loop_
_entity_poly.entity_id
_entity_poly.type
_entity_poly.pdbx_seq_one_letter_code
_entity_poly.pdbx_strand_id
1 'polypeptide(L)'
;MKLVNLFRYVFAGKGIIDVSNIDSTNVERIKQRIEKRSTEIKNEFEFILKDENLSNPFRTMLLQLNTPNALSLEKILFDSKEVQTSSIPEKFIMPAEEKLQEVFKEKNSIYGYFRADDLEAFQQFSLVYKFIQLASNYINCDNSEQTELYECAYKTLVCFGNLKDQTELKMLERIEQFLLTKQASQAANKSIPTLMDLQIGKKNGINFDEWSQFIKKYGVKTLTFFARAQDIEEKLKRVPQTPAEAFNALAQTDYKRYWEDPELAKVCEQYNVPETVFNRCLDLEVNKLWKTKDNLPNITVNGSDPEINKSGYYLVKLPIKDPRSLILGYITNDCQSIGSKGELCVLDGISSEHNGFYVMLKKKESKKDVSPFLQDKSIDYENFEIVGQGYAWLSMSGNLTIDSWENARQKDDQTAVAMLKKFSQMVISQSNGNIVQVTTGRDSPRTPSAFSKALSLKYAEIMEEGTQYNDSKSQTLIAIDREKIKDIKDELIFQLTENEDFTPTRTLKDLIEPIYSQKHSMWIWSLLATSKSLDWHSEDTLTAISSCVNLDYSGGVVTWKALFLMEQASLLNNDSFQHITADKWQAKTVCETIIALGNAQLLDQKNFAVLIKINNDDQLLNKDKVLANISRSSTQLSRANIHLDNNSFEALANACVLAEKSGKNFNEGTIATVITLKTKFGITLDGPTFSKLLENGRYAPEILNLFTRAKEYRLNVLDNAVYKNIIANAPYLKALNKVIPSLATVNILDNAIFQSLIKNVQDSPYMPYVISLLHEHDLLDKENFNQLMQHASYAEDIYDVLAQLGPSILDREKVQFIFEHHENAYYLGKILAKLSEANLLDNDSFNKLKPCVSSLEEVSKIISLLEKYELLNKDNFLLVVENHSAAKDILEALKKLKESNTLNDSNFKEELTKNTPNNGATLKQEGGVFPSTSTKEALQKLKNPADISAAPATNIKVM
;
A
#
# COMPACT_ATOMS: atom_id res chain seq x y z
N MET A 1 -45.75 -5.63 -14.34
CA MET A 1 -46.25 -6.64 -15.30
C MET A 1 -45.27 -7.81 -15.35
N LYS A 2 -45.70 -9.06 -15.52
CA LYS A 2 -44.78 -10.19 -15.85
C LYS A 2 -44.28 -10.04 -17.29
N LEU A 3 -42.98 -10.22 -17.52
CA LEU A 3 -42.34 -10.16 -18.84
C LEU A 3 -42.94 -11.20 -19.81
N VAL A 4 -43.26 -12.40 -19.34
CA VAL A 4 -43.96 -13.41 -20.16
C VAL A 4 -45.33 -12.91 -20.63
N ASN A 5 -46.04 -12.15 -19.81
CA ASN A 5 -47.29 -11.55 -20.24
C ASN A 5 -47.07 -10.49 -21.32
N LEU A 6 -46.06 -9.63 -21.16
CA LEU A 6 -45.70 -8.61 -22.16
C LEU A 6 -45.41 -9.28 -23.51
N PHE A 7 -44.56 -10.30 -23.51
CA PHE A 7 -44.25 -11.09 -24.71
C PHE A 7 -45.51 -11.67 -25.35
N ARG A 8 -46.42 -12.24 -24.55
CA ARG A 8 -47.67 -12.83 -25.08
C ARG A 8 -48.62 -11.80 -25.69
N TYR A 9 -48.67 -10.58 -25.17
CA TYR A 9 -49.45 -9.50 -25.76
C TYR A 9 -48.89 -9.07 -27.11
N VAL A 10 -47.55 -8.92 -27.20
CA VAL A 10 -46.88 -8.45 -28.42
C VAL A 10 -46.83 -9.53 -29.50
N PHE A 11 -46.45 -10.76 -29.15
CA PHE A 11 -46.12 -11.80 -30.12
C PHE A 11 -47.08 -13.00 -30.16
N ALA A 12 -47.76 -13.34 -29.05
CA ALA A 12 -48.52 -14.61 -28.93
C ALA A 12 -50.04 -14.44 -28.75
N GLY A 13 -50.66 -13.49 -29.46
CA GLY A 13 -52.11 -13.40 -29.62
C GLY A 13 -52.92 -12.89 -28.44
N LYS A 14 -52.32 -12.63 -27.27
CA LYS A 14 -53.04 -12.13 -26.09
C LYS A 14 -53.57 -10.69 -26.28
N GLY A 15 -53.00 -9.95 -27.24
CA GLY A 15 -53.44 -8.62 -27.66
C GLY A 15 -54.64 -8.61 -28.61
N ILE A 16 -55.11 -9.78 -29.08
CA ILE A 16 -56.35 -9.89 -29.86
C ILE A 16 -57.51 -10.10 -28.89
N ILE A 17 -58.53 -9.25 -28.99
CA ILE A 17 -59.78 -9.44 -28.28
C ILE A 17 -60.66 -10.37 -29.13
N ASP A 18 -60.63 -11.67 -28.78
CA ASP A 18 -61.47 -12.66 -29.45
C ASP A 18 -62.94 -12.49 -29.06
N VAL A 19 -63.78 -12.26 -30.08
CA VAL A 19 -65.23 -12.11 -29.98
C VAL A 19 -65.99 -13.19 -30.76
N SER A 20 -65.29 -14.18 -31.35
CA SER A 20 -65.91 -15.21 -32.20
C SER A 20 -66.87 -16.13 -31.43
N ASN A 21 -66.67 -16.25 -30.12
CA ASN A 21 -67.51 -17.06 -29.23
C ASN A 21 -68.76 -16.30 -28.72
N ILE A 22 -69.02 -15.10 -29.24
CA ILE A 22 -70.19 -14.29 -28.91
C ILE A 22 -71.11 -14.30 -30.13
N ASP A 23 -72.41 -14.47 -29.89
CA ASP A 23 -73.43 -14.33 -30.92
C ASP A 23 -73.27 -12.98 -31.65
N SER A 24 -72.99 -13.05 -32.95
CA SER A 24 -72.75 -11.90 -33.82
C SER A 24 -73.95 -10.96 -33.93
N THR A 25 -75.15 -11.40 -33.53
CA THR A 25 -76.36 -10.57 -33.50
C THR A 25 -76.43 -9.67 -32.27
N ASN A 26 -75.67 -9.97 -31.20
CA ASN A 26 -75.65 -9.18 -29.96
C ASN A 26 -74.50 -8.17 -29.93
N VAL A 27 -74.60 -7.16 -30.79
CA VAL A 27 -73.61 -6.09 -30.98
C VAL A 27 -73.25 -5.40 -29.67
N GLU A 28 -74.21 -5.19 -28.77
CA GLU A 28 -73.99 -4.50 -27.50
C GLU A 28 -73.11 -5.30 -26.53
N ARG A 29 -73.34 -6.62 -26.45
CA ARG A 29 -72.51 -7.52 -25.63
C ARG A 29 -71.09 -7.65 -26.18
N ILE A 30 -70.92 -7.60 -27.51
CA ILE A 30 -69.60 -7.57 -28.16
C ILE A 30 -68.86 -6.27 -27.79
N LYS A 31 -69.52 -5.11 -27.91
CA LYS A 31 -68.93 -3.81 -27.53
C LYS A 31 -68.50 -3.77 -26.07
N GLN A 32 -69.36 -4.17 -25.15
CA GLN A 32 -69.06 -4.20 -23.72
C GLN A 32 -67.86 -5.10 -23.39
N ARG A 33 -67.74 -6.26 -24.04
CA ARG A 33 -66.60 -7.15 -23.83
C ARG A 33 -65.30 -6.57 -24.38
N ILE A 34 -65.36 -5.94 -25.57
CA ILE A 34 -64.21 -5.24 -26.15
C ILE A 34 -63.77 -4.11 -25.22
N GLU A 35 -64.68 -3.25 -24.79
CA GLU A 35 -64.37 -2.11 -23.93
C GLU A 35 -63.79 -2.55 -22.58
N LYS A 36 -64.41 -3.55 -21.92
CA LYS A 36 -63.90 -4.13 -20.68
C LYS A 36 -62.50 -4.69 -20.87
N ARG A 37 -62.28 -5.50 -21.92
CA ARG A 37 -60.98 -6.15 -22.14
C ARG A 37 -59.90 -5.16 -22.56
N SER A 38 -60.24 -4.17 -23.38
CA SER A 38 -59.33 -3.06 -23.72
C SER A 38 -58.92 -2.28 -22.48
N THR A 39 -59.84 -2.01 -21.55
CA THR A 39 -59.54 -1.33 -20.28
C THR A 39 -58.59 -2.17 -19.41
N GLU A 40 -58.85 -3.48 -19.28
CA GLU A 40 -57.96 -4.40 -18.57
C GLU A 40 -56.55 -4.43 -19.18
N ILE A 41 -56.44 -4.45 -20.51
CA ILE A 41 -55.16 -4.43 -21.22
C ILE A 41 -54.45 -3.08 -21.00
N LYS A 42 -55.15 -1.95 -21.15
CA LYS A 42 -54.58 -0.61 -20.88
C LYS A 42 -54.00 -0.52 -19.46
N ASN A 43 -54.70 -1.07 -18.48
CA ASN A 43 -54.24 -1.10 -17.09
C ASN A 43 -52.96 -1.95 -16.91
N GLU A 44 -52.81 -3.07 -17.64
CA GLU A 44 -51.57 -3.87 -17.59
C GLU A 44 -50.35 -3.12 -18.17
N PHE A 45 -50.58 -2.19 -19.10
CA PHE A 45 -49.55 -1.39 -19.80
C PHE A 45 -49.39 0.03 -19.25
N GLU A 46 -50.07 0.38 -18.17
CA GLU A 46 -50.08 1.74 -17.61
C GLU A 46 -48.67 2.28 -17.33
N PHE A 47 -47.73 1.41 -16.94
CA PHE A 47 -46.34 1.78 -16.69
C PHE A 47 -45.57 2.21 -17.95
N ILE A 48 -45.88 1.66 -19.12
CA ILE A 48 -45.30 2.09 -20.41
C ILE A 48 -46.00 3.35 -20.88
N LEU A 49 -47.34 3.40 -20.77
CA LEU A 49 -48.14 4.50 -21.30
C LEU A 49 -47.90 5.83 -20.57
N LYS A 50 -47.54 5.80 -19.28
CA LYS A 50 -47.25 6.99 -18.47
C LYS A 50 -45.87 7.61 -18.73
N ASP A 51 -44.93 6.87 -19.31
CA ASP A 51 -43.59 7.37 -19.62
C ASP A 51 -43.47 7.62 -21.13
N GLU A 52 -43.44 8.89 -21.54
CA GLU A 52 -43.34 9.26 -22.95
C GLU A 52 -42.08 8.68 -23.64
N ASN A 53 -40.99 8.46 -22.87
CA ASN A 53 -39.76 7.89 -23.40
C ASN A 53 -39.88 6.39 -23.69
N LEU A 54 -40.87 5.71 -23.13
CA LEU A 54 -41.18 4.30 -23.41
C LEU A 54 -42.37 4.15 -24.35
N SER A 55 -43.40 4.98 -24.13
CA SER A 55 -44.67 4.97 -24.86
C SER A 55 -44.48 5.17 -26.36
N ASN A 56 -43.73 6.20 -26.78
CA ASN A 56 -43.51 6.50 -28.20
C ASN A 56 -42.68 5.42 -28.90
N PRO A 57 -41.52 4.97 -28.37
CA PRO A 57 -40.79 3.85 -28.95
C PRO A 57 -41.58 2.54 -28.97
N PHE A 58 -42.38 2.25 -27.92
CA PHE A 58 -43.20 1.05 -27.87
C PHE A 58 -44.29 1.05 -28.96
N ARG A 59 -45.02 2.15 -29.13
CA ARG A 59 -45.99 2.32 -30.22
C ARG A 59 -45.34 2.07 -31.57
N THR A 60 -44.18 2.68 -31.79
CA THR A 60 -43.50 2.60 -33.08
C THR A 60 -42.97 1.19 -33.36
N MET A 61 -42.43 0.51 -32.35
CA MET A 61 -42.05 -0.91 -32.44
C MET A 61 -43.25 -1.79 -32.83
N LEU A 62 -44.43 -1.58 -32.23
CA LEU A 62 -45.65 -2.35 -32.58
C LEU A 62 -46.06 -2.14 -34.04
N LEU A 63 -45.99 -0.90 -34.54
CA LEU A 63 -46.28 -0.58 -35.94
C LEU A 63 -45.25 -1.22 -36.88
N GLN A 64 -43.96 -1.20 -36.52
CA GLN A 64 -42.88 -1.82 -37.30
C GLN A 64 -43.02 -3.34 -37.42
N LEU A 65 -43.44 -4.01 -36.34
CA LEU A 65 -43.67 -5.46 -36.35
C LEU A 65 -44.75 -5.86 -37.37
N ASN A 66 -45.74 -4.99 -37.62
CA ASN A 66 -46.79 -5.16 -38.63
C ASN A 66 -47.51 -6.54 -38.59
N THR A 67 -47.63 -7.13 -37.39
CA THR A 67 -48.37 -8.38 -37.19
C THR A 67 -49.80 -8.10 -36.72
N PRO A 68 -50.78 -8.99 -36.97
CA PRO A 68 -52.14 -8.81 -36.47
C PRO A 68 -52.20 -8.59 -34.95
N ASN A 69 -51.32 -9.26 -34.19
CA ASN A 69 -51.22 -9.13 -32.74
C ASN A 69 -50.73 -7.74 -32.32
N ALA A 70 -49.61 -7.28 -32.90
CA ALA A 70 -49.01 -6.00 -32.56
C ALA A 70 -49.91 -4.82 -32.99
N LEU A 71 -50.54 -4.90 -34.17
CA LEU A 71 -51.48 -3.89 -34.65
C LEU A 71 -52.77 -3.84 -33.83
N SER A 72 -53.29 -5.00 -33.39
CA SER A 72 -54.43 -5.05 -32.47
C SER A 72 -54.09 -4.41 -31.12
N LEU A 73 -52.91 -4.74 -30.58
CA LEU A 73 -52.43 -4.16 -29.33
C LEU A 73 -52.20 -2.64 -29.45
N GLU A 74 -51.64 -2.18 -30.57
CA GLU A 74 -51.44 -0.74 -30.84
C GLU A 74 -52.77 0.01 -30.80
N LYS A 75 -53.80 -0.48 -31.50
CA LYS A 75 -55.14 0.12 -31.50
C LYS A 75 -55.82 0.12 -30.13
N ILE A 76 -55.53 -0.89 -29.31
CA ILE A 76 -56.06 -0.96 -27.94
C ILE A 76 -55.37 0.07 -27.06
N LEU A 77 -54.06 0.23 -27.17
CA LEU A 77 -53.26 1.04 -26.26
C LEU A 77 -53.22 2.53 -26.63
N PHE A 78 -53.27 2.85 -27.93
CA PHE A 78 -53.06 4.20 -28.44
C PHE A 78 -54.26 4.71 -29.25
N ASP A 79 -54.57 6.00 -29.09
CA ASP A 79 -55.62 6.66 -29.87
C ASP A 79 -55.13 6.93 -31.30
N SER A 80 -56.07 7.04 -32.25
CA SER A 80 -55.84 7.18 -33.70
C SER A 80 -55.19 8.51 -34.15
N LYS A 81 -54.59 9.28 -33.24
CA LYS A 81 -53.90 10.53 -33.58
C LYS A 81 -52.60 10.26 -34.35
N GLU A 82 -52.33 11.11 -35.35
CA GLU A 82 -51.14 11.06 -36.22
C GLU A 82 -49.84 10.95 -35.43
N VAL A 83 -48.99 10.01 -35.83
CA VAL A 83 -47.67 9.77 -35.27
C VAL A 83 -46.73 10.87 -35.77
N GLN A 84 -46.19 11.70 -34.88
CA GLN A 84 -45.02 12.51 -35.21
C GLN A 84 -43.83 11.55 -35.39
N THR A 85 -43.32 11.45 -36.61
CA THR A 85 -42.14 10.65 -36.99
C THR A 85 -40.88 11.21 -36.35
N SER A 86 -40.71 10.97 -35.05
CA SER A 86 -39.42 11.10 -34.39
C SER A 86 -38.53 9.91 -34.76
N SER A 87 -37.26 10.15 -35.04
CA SER A 87 -36.29 9.09 -35.32
C SER A 87 -36.15 8.20 -34.09
N ILE A 88 -36.51 6.92 -34.23
CA ILE A 88 -36.40 5.95 -33.14
C ILE A 88 -34.91 5.65 -32.92
N PRO A 89 -34.43 5.63 -31.67
CA PRO A 89 -33.12 5.05 -31.37
C PRO A 89 -33.04 3.60 -31.85
N GLU A 90 -31.99 3.25 -32.57
CA GLU A 90 -31.79 1.94 -33.23
C GLU A 90 -32.01 0.73 -32.30
N LYS A 91 -31.70 0.87 -31.01
CA LYS A 91 -31.92 -0.16 -29.95
C LYS A 91 -33.36 -0.63 -29.76
N PHE A 92 -34.37 0.20 -30.11
CA PHE A 92 -35.78 -0.18 -30.01
C PHE A 92 -36.30 -0.90 -31.27
N ILE A 93 -35.50 -0.91 -32.34
CA ILE A 93 -35.87 -1.58 -33.58
C ILE A 93 -35.65 -3.09 -33.41
N MET A 94 -36.69 -3.87 -33.71
CA MET A 94 -36.60 -5.33 -33.77
C MET A 94 -35.87 -5.72 -35.07
N PRO A 95 -34.77 -6.47 -35.00
CA PRO A 95 -34.05 -6.93 -36.18
C PRO A 95 -34.93 -7.81 -37.07
N ALA A 96 -34.69 -7.74 -38.38
CA ALA A 96 -35.32 -8.64 -39.33
C ALA A 96 -34.86 -10.10 -39.10
N GLU A 97 -35.70 -11.05 -39.51
CA GLU A 97 -35.47 -12.48 -39.26
C GLU A 97 -34.18 -12.96 -39.96
N GLU A 98 -33.84 -12.41 -41.12
CA GLU A 98 -32.59 -12.67 -41.85
C GLU A 98 -31.37 -12.27 -41.02
N LYS A 99 -31.44 -11.12 -40.33
CA LYS A 99 -30.34 -10.65 -39.49
C LYS A 99 -30.17 -11.55 -38.27
N LEU A 100 -31.27 -11.95 -37.64
CA LEU A 100 -31.23 -12.91 -36.53
C LEU A 100 -30.65 -14.25 -36.99
N GLN A 101 -30.93 -14.68 -38.22
CA GLN A 101 -30.41 -15.92 -38.77
C GLN A 101 -28.91 -15.86 -39.02
N GLU A 102 -28.39 -14.75 -39.57
CA GLU A 102 -26.95 -14.51 -39.71
C GLU A 102 -26.25 -14.57 -38.35
N VAL A 103 -26.77 -13.85 -37.37
CA VAL A 103 -26.21 -13.78 -36.02
C VAL A 103 -26.24 -15.16 -35.35
N PHE A 104 -27.35 -15.90 -35.46
CA PHE A 104 -27.43 -17.26 -34.92
C PHE A 104 -26.35 -18.17 -35.51
N LYS A 105 -26.14 -18.12 -36.83
CA LYS A 105 -25.09 -18.89 -37.51
C LYS A 105 -23.70 -18.48 -37.06
N GLU A 106 -23.45 -17.17 -36.93
CA GLU A 106 -22.19 -16.63 -36.42
C GLU A 106 -21.90 -17.16 -35.00
N LYS A 107 -22.84 -16.99 -34.06
CA LYS A 107 -22.68 -17.47 -32.68
C LYS A 107 -22.56 -18.99 -32.62
N ASN A 108 -23.34 -19.71 -33.40
CA ASN A 108 -23.24 -21.16 -33.46
C ASN A 108 -21.92 -21.66 -34.06
N SER A 109 -21.29 -20.90 -34.96
CA SER A 109 -19.95 -21.24 -35.46
C SER A 109 -18.87 -21.09 -34.38
N ILE A 110 -19.07 -20.19 -33.42
CA ILE A 110 -18.15 -19.96 -32.30
C ILE A 110 -18.31 -21.07 -31.25
N TYR A 111 -19.55 -21.39 -30.87
CA TYR A 111 -19.84 -22.27 -29.74
C TYR A 111 -20.15 -23.74 -30.12
N GLY A 112 -20.77 -23.97 -31.28
CA GLY A 112 -20.97 -25.31 -31.85
C GLY A 112 -22.07 -26.16 -31.18
N TYR A 113 -23.02 -25.57 -30.46
CA TYR A 113 -24.04 -26.34 -29.73
C TYR A 113 -25.09 -27.00 -30.64
N PHE A 114 -25.52 -26.29 -31.69
CA PHE A 114 -26.60 -26.70 -32.59
C PHE A 114 -26.06 -27.04 -33.98
N ARG A 115 -26.88 -27.69 -34.82
CA ARG A 115 -26.52 -27.89 -36.24
C ARG A 115 -26.65 -26.57 -37.00
N ALA A 116 -25.86 -26.39 -38.05
CA ALA A 116 -25.85 -25.15 -38.83
C ALA A 116 -27.20 -24.82 -39.50
N ASP A 117 -28.01 -25.85 -39.73
CA ASP A 117 -29.33 -25.83 -40.36
C ASP A 117 -30.46 -26.15 -39.36
N ASP A 118 -30.20 -26.03 -38.06
CA ASP A 118 -31.20 -26.33 -37.02
C ASP A 118 -32.30 -25.25 -36.94
N LEU A 119 -33.36 -25.44 -37.72
CA LEU A 119 -34.46 -24.49 -37.84
C LEU A 119 -35.22 -24.30 -36.53
N GLU A 120 -35.37 -25.37 -35.74
CA GLU A 120 -36.06 -25.31 -34.45
C GLU A 120 -35.25 -24.50 -33.44
N ALA A 121 -33.93 -24.75 -33.35
CA ALA A 121 -33.05 -23.96 -32.50
C ALA A 121 -33.03 -22.48 -32.92
N PHE A 122 -33.04 -22.19 -34.22
CA PHE A 122 -33.14 -20.82 -34.72
C PHE A 122 -34.46 -20.14 -34.31
N GLN A 123 -35.60 -20.82 -34.44
CA GLN A 123 -36.90 -20.28 -34.01
C GLN A 123 -36.91 -19.98 -32.50
N GLN A 124 -36.35 -20.89 -31.69
CA GLN A 124 -36.20 -20.65 -30.25
C GLN A 124 -35.24 -19.50 -29.95
N PHE A 125 -34.12 -19.37 -30.67
CA PHE A 125 -33.20 -18.24 -30.56
C PHE A 125 -33.91 -16.91 -30.82
N SER A 126 -34.65 -16.82 -31.93
CA SER A 126 -35.42 -15.63 -32.32
C SER A 126 -36.41 -15.24 -31.22
N LEU A 127 -37.12 -16.22 -30.66
CA LEU A 127 -38.07 -16.03 -29.57
C LEU A 127 -37.39 -15.55 -28.27
N VAL A 128 -36.26 -16.17 -27.89
CA VAL A 128 -35.48 -15.78 -26.70
C VAL A 128 -34.89 -14.38 -26.85
N TYR A 129 -34.39 -14.03 -28.03
CA TYR A 129 -33.88 -12.69 -28.31
C TYR A 129 -34.96 -11.63 -28.17
N LYS A 130 -36.12 -11.82 -28.82
CA LYS A 130 -37.28 -10.91 -28.73
C LYS A 130 -37.73 -10.74 -27.27
N PHE A 131 -37.71 -11.83 -26.49
CA PHE A 131 -38.04 -11.81 -25.07
C PHE A 131 -37.05 -10.98 -24.24
N ILE A 132 -35.74 -11.18 -24.45
CA ILE A 132 -34.67 -10.45 -23.76
C ILE A 132 -34.65 -8.97 -24.15
N GLN A 133 -34.88 -8.65 -25.43
CA GLN A 133 -34.93 -7.27 -25.91
C GLN A 133 -36.12 -6.51 -25.30
N LEU A 134 -37.31 -7.13 -25.19
CA LEU A 134 -38.43 -6.52 -24.48
C LEU A 134 -38.11 -6.25 -23.00
N ALA A 135 -37.39 -7.16 -22.35
CA ALA A 135 -36.96 -6.99 -20.97
C ALA A 135 -36.01 -5.80 -20.82
N SER A 136 -34.97 -5.74 -21.65
CA SER A 136 -33.97 -4.67 -21.65
C SER A 136 -34.60 -3.30 -21.94
N ASN A 137 -35.46 -3.22 -22.95
CA ASN A 137 -36.02 -1.95 -23.42
C ASN A 137 -37.15 -1.40 -22.55
N TYR A 138 -38.03 -2.26 -22.00
CA TYR A 138 -39.27 -1.79 -21.38
C TYR A 138 -39.46 -2.20 -19.92
N ILE A 139 -38.75 -3.23 -19.42
CA ILE A 139 -38.86 -3.65 -18.02
C ILE A 139 -37.69 -3.11 -17.21
N ASN A 140 -36.45 -3.37 -17.64
CA ASN A 140 -35.24 -2.91 -16.96
C ASN A 140 -34.81 -1.52 -17.39
N CYS A 141 -35.18 -1.09 -18.62
CA CYS A 141 -34.77 0.17 -19.23
C CYS A 141 -33.25 0.40 -19.17
N ASP A 142 -32.47 -0.67 -19.35
CA ASP A 142 -31.01 -0.66 -19.14
C ASP A 142 -30.23 -0.26 -20.40
N ASN A 143 -30.91 -0.08 -21.53
CA ASN A 143 -30.33 0.39 -22.79
C ASN A 143 -29.15 -0.46 -23.28
N SER A 144 -29.22 -1.79 -23.07
CA SER A 144 -28.17 -2.71 -23.50
C SER A 144 -27.98 -2.69 -25.02
N GLU A 145 -26.73 -2.82 -25.46
CA GLU A 145 -26.38 -2.87 -26.88
C GLU A 145 -26.91 -4.15 -27.55
N GLN A 146 -27.35 -4.06 -28.81
CA GLN A 146 -27.94 -5.22 -29.52
C GLN A 146 -26.97 -6.40 -29.63
N THR A 147 -25.68 -6.12 -29.82
CA THR A 147 -24.62 -7.14 -29.93
C THR A 147 -24.49 -7.98 -28.66
N GLU A 148 -24.63 -7.35 -27.49
CA GLU A 148 -24.64 -8.04 -26.19
C GLU A 148 -25.91 -8.87 -26.02
N LEU A 149 -27.06 -8.36 -26.47
CA LEU A 149 -28.33 -9.09 -26.40
C LEU A 149 -28.35 -10.32 -27.31
N TYR A 150 -27.69 -10.28 -28.48
CA TYR A 150 -27.51 -11.44 -29.34
C TYR A 150 -26.72 -12.56 -28.66
N GLU A 151 -25.59 -12.20 -28.05
CA GLU A 151 -24.76 -13.13 -27.29
C GLU A 151 -25.55 -13.72 -26.11
N CYS A 152 -26.19 -12.87 -25.32
CA CYS A 152 -27.05 -13.24 -24.21
C CYS A 152 -28.16 -14.21 -24.64
N ALA A 153 -28.85 -13.94 -25.75
CA ALA A 153 -29.92 -14.78 -26.26
C ALA A 153 -29.42 -16.16 -26.69
N TYR A 154 -28.27 -16.24 -27.36
CA TYR A 154 -27.67 -17.51 -27.77
C TYR A 154 -27.30 -18.36 -26.55
N LYS A 155 -26.60 -17.78 -25.57
CA LYS A 155 -26.22 -18.51 -24.35
C LYS A 155 -27.44 -18.94 -23.53
N THR A 156 -28.47 -18.11 -23.49
CA THR A 156 -29.75 -18.43 -22.85
C THR A 156 -30.42 -19.62 -23.54
N LEU A 157 -30.42 -19.65 -24.88
CA LEU A 157 -30.94 -20.79 -25.61
C LEU A 157 -30.19 -22.08 -25.26
N VAL A 158 -28.86 -22.05 -25.18
CA VAL A 158 -28.05 -23.22 -24.80
C VAL A 158 -28.43 -23.74 -23.41
N CYS A 159 -28.65 -22.84 -22.44
CA CYS A 159 -28.91 -23.23 -21.05
C CYS A 159 -30.37 -23.63 -20.77
N PHE A 160 -31.33 -23.04 -21.49
CA PHE A 160 -32.77 -23.16 -21.17
C PHE A 160 -33.62 -23.76 -22.29
N GLY A 161 -33.09 -23.84 -23.50
CA GLY A 161 -33.77 -24.35 -24.69
C GLY A 161 -33.58 -25.85 -24.92
N ASN A 162 -34.22 -26.34 -25.98
CA ASN A 162 -34.14 -27.71 -26.49
C ASN A 162 -34.36 -28.84 -25.46
N LEU A 163 -35.14 -28.59 -24.39
CA LEU A 163 -35.48 -29.61 -23.42
C LEU A 163 -36.66 -30.46 -23.92
N LYS A 164 -36.49 -31.79 -23.89
CA LYS A 164 -37.58 -32.75 -24.19
C LYS A 164 -38.87 -32.38 -23.43
N ASP A 165 -40.00 -32.33 -24.15
CA ASP A 165 -41.35 -32.00 -23.66
C ASP A 165 -41.57 -30.57 -23.13
N GLN A 166 -40.74 -29.60 -23.55
CA GLN A 166 -40.89 -28.19 -23.18
C GLN A 166 -41.62 -27.40 -24.28
N THR A 167 -42.64 -26.63 -23.89
CA THR A 167 -43.26 -25.64 -24.77
C THR A 167 -42.47 -24.32 -24.72
N GLU A 168 -42.53 -23.52 -25.79
CA GLU A 168 -41.90 -22.19 -25.85
C GLU A 168 -42.28 -21.33 -24.64
N LEU A 169 -43.54 -21.36 -24.23
CA LEU A 169 -44.02 -20.62 -23.06
C LEU A 169 -43.32 -21.06 -21.76
N LYS A 170 -43.17 -22.37 -21.54
CA LYS A 170 -42.46 -22.90 -20.36
C LYS A 170 -40.97 -22.54 -20.38
N MET A 171 -40.37 -22.40 -21.56
CA MET A 171 -39.00 -21.90 -21.70
C MET A 171 -38.90 -20.45 -21.23
N LEU A 172 -39.75 -19.57 -21.76
CA LEU A 172 -39.77 -18.16 -21.36
C LEU A 172 -40.06 -17.95 -19.87
N GLU A 173 -40.98 -18.74 -19.29
CA GLU A 173 -41.27 -18.71 -17.86
C GLU A 173 -40.03 -19.07 -17.02
N ARG A 174 -39.22 -20.03 -17.46
CA ARG A 174 -37.97 -20.38 -16.74
C ARG A 174 -36.91 -19.28 -16.84
N ILE A 175 -36.78 -18.66 -18.02
CA ILE A 175 -35.88 -17.51 -18.21
C ILE A 175 -36.32 -16.34 -17.32
N GLU A 176 -37.62 -16.04 -17.26
CA GLU A 176 -38.18 -15.02 -16.36
C GLU A 176 -37.87 -15.33 -14.88
N GLN A 177 -38.09 -16.57 -14.44
CA GLN A 177 -37.78 -16.97 -13.06
C GLN A 177 -36.28 -16.84 -12.74
N PHE A 178 -35.40 -17.16 -13.69
CA PHE A 178 -33.96 -16.96 -13.53
C PHE A 178 -33.62 -15.47 -13.35
N LEU A 179 -34.14 -14.60 -14.24
CA LEU A 179 -33.94 -13.15 -14.18
C LEU A 179 -34.41 -12.58 -12.84
N LEU A 180 -35.61 -12.94 -12.39
CA LEU A 180 -36.17 -12.50 -11.11
C LEU A 180 -35.32 -12.96 -9.92
N THR A 181 -34.81 -14.19 -9.95
CA THR A 181 -33.93 -14.71 -8.88
C THR A 181 -32.62 -13.92 -8.82
N LYS A 182 -32.02 -13.61 -9.97
CA LYS A 182 -30.78 -12.81 -10.04
C LYS A 182 -31.01 -11.37 -9.58
N GLN A 183 -32.11 -10.74 -9.99
CA GLN A 183 -32.48 -9.41 -9.54
C GLN A 183 -32.73 -9.35 -8.03
N ALA A 184 -33.45 -10.31 -7.44
CA ALA A 184 -33.70 -10.35 -6.01
C ALA A 184 -32.41 -10.52 -5.17
N SER A 185 -31.38 -11.15 -5.75
CA SER A 185 -30.10 -11.38 -5.10
C SER A 185 -29.11 -10.20 -5.18
N GLN A 186 -29.38 -9.17 -5.99
CA GLN A 186 -28.44 -8.07 -6.26
C GLN A 186 -29.07 -6.70 -5.94
N ALA A 187 -28.31 -5.83 -5.26
CA ALA A 187 -28.82 -4.57 -4.70
C ALA A 187 -29.00 -3.41 -5.72
N ALA A 188 -28.85 -3.64 -7.03
CA ALA A 188 -28.93 -2.59 -8.05
C ALA A 188 -29.52 -3.09 -9.38
N ASN A 189 -30.14 -2.19 -10.14
CA ASN A 189 -30.65 -2.38 -11.51
C ASN A 189 -29.49 -2.67 -12.50
N LYS A 190 -28.96 -3.89 -12.48
CA LYS A 190 -27.96 -4.33 -13.48
C LYS A 190 -28.62 -4.59 -14.83
N SER A 191 -27.84 -4.42 -15.90
CA SER A 191 -28.30 -4.71 -17.26
C SER A 191 -28.65 -6.19 -17.45
N ILE A 192 -29.57 -6.50 -18.37
CA ILE A 192 -29.97 -7.86 -18.71
C ILE A 192 -28.76 -8.72 -19.11
N PRO A 193 -27.81 -8.28 -19.98
CA PRO A 193 -26.59 -9.04 -20.25
C PRO A 193 -25.80 -9.41 -18.99
N THR A 194 -25.72 -8.49 -18.01
CA THR A 194 -25.03 -8.76 -16.74
C THR A 194 -25.78 -9.75 -15.85
N LEU A 195 -27.11 -9.67 -15.83
CA LEU A 195 -27.96 -10.63 -15.10
C LEU A 195 -27.90 -12.03 -15.73
N MET A 196 -27.70 -12.07 -17.04
CA MET A 196 -27.61 -13.27 -17.88
C MET A 196 -26.17 -13.58 -18.30
N ASP A 197 -25.18 -13.26 -17.45
CA ASP A 197 -23.78 -13.66 -17.66
C ASP A 197 -23.61 -15.17 -17.46
N LEU A 198 -24.18 -15.92 -18.40
CA LEU A 198 -24.09 -17.37 -18.49
C LEU A 198 -22.72 -17.67 -19.07
N GLN A 199 -21.87 -18.29 -18.27
CA GLN A 199 -20.58 -18.77 -18.73
C GLN A 199 -20.81 -20.10 -19.45
N ILE A 200 -20.68 -20.11 -20.78
CA ILE A 200 -20.70 -21.35 -21.58
C ILE A 200 -19.39 -21.46 -22.35
N GLY A 201 -18.82 -22.67 -22.37
CA GLY A 201 -17.66 -23.00 -23.19
C GLY A 201 -18.07 -23.30 -24.64
N LYS A 202 -17.10 -23.73 -25.46
CA LYS A 202 -17.43 -24.40 -26.73
C LYS A 202 -17.95 -25.80 -26.44
N LYS A 203 -18.82 -26.35 -27.30
CA LYS A 203 -19.35 -27.71 -27.13
C LYS A 203 -18.23 -28.75 -27.06
N ASN A 204 -17.15 -28.62 -27.84
CA ASN A 204 -15.91 -29.44 -27.75
C ASN A 204 -16.07 -30.89 -27.24
N GLY A 205 -16.98 -31.68 -27.82
CA GLY A 205 -17.15 -33.09 -27.46
C GLY A 205 -17.96 -33.39 -26.19
N ILE A 206 -18.53 -32.39 -25.51
CA ILE A 206 -19.42 -32.60 -24.36
C ILE A 206 -20.77 -33.18 -24.80
N ASN A 207 -21.36 -34.00 -23.94
CA ASN A 207 -22.67 -34.62 -24.11
C ASN A 207 -23.79 -33.60 -23.80
N PHE A 208 -23.97 -32.63 -24.70
CA PHE A 208 -24.89 -31.49 -24.50
C PHE A 208 -26.33 -31.89 -24.14
N ASP A 209 -26.87 -32.93 -24.77
CA ASP A 209 -28.24 -33.38 -24.50
C ASP A 209 -28.39 -33.90 -23.06
N GLU A 210 -27.38 -34.60 -22.54
CA GLU A 210 -27.37 -35.10 -21.17
C GLU A 210 -27.19 -33.95 -20.16
N TRP A 211 -26.32 -32.98 -20.45
CA TRP A 211 -26.20 -31.75 -19.63
C TRP A 211 -27.49 -30.96 -19.57
N SER A 212 -28.20 -30.86 -20.69
CA SER A 212 -29.51 -30.22 -20.76
C SER A 212 -30.53 -30.92 -19.84
N GLN A 213 -30.51 -32.26 -19.79
CA GLN A 213 -31.33 -33.01 -18.82
C GLN A 213 -30.88 -32.82 -17.37
N PHE A 214 -29.57 -32.72 -17.12
CA PHE A 214 -29.02 -32.46 -15.80
C PHE A 214 -29.47 -31.10 -15.26
N ILE A 215 -29.36 -30.04 -16.09
CA ILE A 215 -29.85 -28.70 -15.78
C ILE A 215 -31.36 -28.70 -15.56
N LYS A 216 -32.12 -29.42 -16.40
CA LYS A 216 -33.57 -29.58 -16.22
C LYS A 216 -33.93 -30.22 -14.88
N LYS A 217 -33.16 -31.22 -14.44
CA LYS A 217 -33.42 -32.00 -13.22
C LYS A 217 -33.07 -31.24 -11.94
N TYR A 218 -31.92 -30.57 -11.91
CA TYR A 218 -31.38 -29.93 -10.70
C TYR A 218 -31.47 -28.41 -10.70
N GLY A 219 -31.92 -27.82 -11.81
CA GLY A 219 -32.20 -26.41 -11.96
C GLY A 219 -30.95 -25.55 -12.11
N VAL A 220 -31.18 -24.25 -12.00
CA VAL A 220 -30.24 -23.16 -12.28
C VAL A 220 -28.88 -23.28 -11.56
N LYS A 221 -28.85 -23.85 -10.35
CA LYS A 221 -27.61 -24.00 -9.58
C LYS A 221 -26.55 -24.85 -10.31
N THR A 222 -26.97 -25.66 -11.27
CA THR A 222 -26.04 -26.50 -12.05
C THR A 222 -25.39 -25.80 -13.24
N LEU A 223 -25.82 -24.58 -13.58
CA LEU A 223 -25.21 -23.81 -14.66
C LEU A 223 -23.75 -23.48 -14.37
N THR A 224 -23.36 -23.36 -13.10
CA THR A 224 -21.95 -23.18 -12.71
C THR A 224 -21.10 -24.40 -13.07
N PHE A 225 -21.65 -25.61 -12.99
CA PHE A 225 -20.97 -26.82 -13.44
C PHE A 225 -20.93 -26.92 -14.96
N PHE A 226 -22.01 -26.50 -15.63
CA PHE A 226 -22.08 -26.53 -17.10
C PHE A 226 -21.02 -25.62 -17.75
N ALA A 227 -20.66 -24.51 -17.11
CA ALA A 227 -19.55 -23.66 -17.54
C ALA A 227 -18.20 -24.40 -17.64
N ARG A 228 -18.04 -25.46 -16.81
CA ARG A 228 -16.88 -26.35 -16.75
C ARG A 228 -17.23 -27.77 -17.23
N ALA A 229 -18.22 -27.91 -18.11
CA ALA A 229 -18.74 -29.22 -18.54
C ALA A 229 -17.65 -30.12 -19.16
N GLN A 230 -16.76 -29.53 -19.96
CA GLN A 230 -15.66 -30.27 -20.58
C GLN A 230 -14.73 -30.89 -19.53
N ASP A 231 -14.33 -30.10 -18.52
CA ASP A 231 -13.44 -30.56 -17.44
C ASP A 231 -14.07 -31.68 -16.61
N ILE A 232 -15.38 -31.56 -16.33
CA ILE A 232 -16.13 -32.57 -15.59
C ILE A 232 -16.25 -33.86 -16.41
N GLU A 233 -16.56 -33.78 -17.70
CA GLU A 233 -16.67 -34.94 -18.57
C GLU A 233 -15.31 -35.59 -18.88
N GLU A 234 -14.24 -34.82 -19.02
CA GLU A 234 -12.89 -35.36 -19.14
C GLU A 234 -12.53 -36.24 -17.94
N LYS A 235 -13.02 -35.84 -16.75
CA LYS A 235 -12.83 -36.60 -15.50
C LYS A 235 -13.77 -37.80 -15.37
N LEU A 236 -15.07 -37.60 -15.54
CA LEU A 236 -16.10 -38.62 -15.30
C LEU A 236 -16.36 -39.53 -16.51
N LYS A 237 -15.91 -39.14 -17.70
CA LYS A 237 -16.23 -39.75 -19.00
C LYS A 237 -17.72 -39.74 -19.37
N ARG A 238 -18.53 -38.98 -18.61
CA ARG A 238 -19.98 -38.80 -18.80
C ARG A 238 -20.45 -37.55 -18.05
N VAL A 239 -21.69 -37.14 -18.28
CA VAL A 239 -22.35 -36.10 -17.48
C VAL A 239 -22.54 -36.59 -16.03
N PRO A 240 -22.41 -35.71 -15.03
CA PRO A 240 -22.68 -36.04 -13.65
C PRO A 240 -24.15 -36.44 -13.43
N GLN A 241 -24.37 -37.39 -12.53
CA GLN A 241 -25.71 -37.85 -12.12
C GLN A 241 -26.31 -36.95 -11.04
N THR A 242 -25.47 -36.29 -10.24
CA THR A 242 -25.89 -35.40 -9.15
C THR A 242 -25.01 -34.13 -9.06
N PRO A 243 -25.51 -33.03 -8.46
CA PRO A 243 -24.70 -31.84 -8.20
C PRO A 243 -23.46 -32.11 -7.32
N ALA A 244 -23.58 -33.03 -6.36
CA ALA A 244 -22.45 -33.43 -5.50
C ALA A 244 -21.35 -34.15 -6.30
N GLU A 245 -21.73 -35.00 -7.27
CA GLU A 245 -20.77 -35.63 -8.17
C GLU A 245 -20.06 -34.62 -9.08
N ALA A 246 -20.82 -33.65 -9.62
CA ALA A 246 -20.25 -32.57 -10.42
C ALA A 246 -19.22 -31.74 -9.64
N PHE A 247 -19.56 -31.37 -8.41
CA PHE A 247 -18.67 -30.65 -7.50
C PHE A 247 -17.40 -31.44 -7.16
N ASN A 248 -17.54 -32.73 -6.86
CA ASN A 248 -16.39 -33.60 -6.59
C ASN A 248 -15.48 -33.75 -7.82
N ALA A 249 -16.04 -33.81 -9.02
CA ALA A 249 -15.26 -33.87 -10.26
C ALA A 249 -14.45 -32.58 -10.48
N LEU A 250 -15.04 -31.42 -10.23
CA LEU A 250 -14.31 -30.14 -10.30
C LEU A 250 -13.17 -30.07 -9.31
N ALA A 251 -13.41 -30.41 -8.04
CA ALA A 251 -12.34 -30.45 -7.03
C ALA A 251 -11.20 -31.41 -7.45
N GLN A 252 -11.49 -32.50 -8.16
CA GLN A 252 -10.46 -33.40 -8.68
C GLN A 252 -9.72 -32.88 -9.92
N THR A 253 -10.31 -31.95 -10.65
CA THR A 253 -9.72 -31.35 -11.85
C THR A 253 -8.90 -30.11 -11.51
N ASP A 254 -9.40 -29.27 -10.60
CA ASP A 254 -8.77 -27.98 -10.26
C ASP A 254 -7.61 -28.15 -9.25
N TYR A 255 -7.55 -29.26 -8.51
CA TYR A 255 -6.46 -29.56 -7.57
C TYR A 255 -5.74 -30.86 -7.93
N LYS A 256 -4.55 -30.78 -8.52
CA LYS A 256 -3.79 -31.97 -8.98
C LYS A 256 -3.45 -32.95 -7.86
N ARG A 257 -3.23 -32.43 -6.66
CA ARG A 257 -2.92 -33.19 -5.43
C ARG A 257 -4.17 -33.55 -4.61
N TYR A 258 -5.36 -33.51 -5.21
CA TYR A 258 -6.64 -33.87 -4.57
C TYR A 258 -6.57 -35.13 -3.70
N TRP A 259 -5.85 -36.16 -4.16
CA TRP A 259 -5.76 -37.47 -3.53
C TRP A 259 -5.09 -37.46 -2.15
N GLU A 260 -4.32 -36.42 -1.83
CA GLU A 260 -3.63 -36.29 -0.55
C GLU A 260 -4.58 -35.80 0.57
N ASP A 261 -5.52 -34.93 0.24
CA ASP A 261 -6.59 -34.49 1.15
C ASP A 261 -7.88 -34.10 0.38
N PRO A 262 -8.75 -35.07 0.08
CA PRO A 262 -9.99 -34.83 -0.65
C PRO A 262 -10.98 -33.89 0.06
N GLU A 263 -10.97 -33.86 1.39
CA GLU A 263 -11.85 -33.00 2.20
C GLU A 263 -11.41 -31.55 2.07
N LEU A 264 -10.10 -31.29 2.23
CA LEU A 264 -9.54 -29.95 2.04
C LEU A 264 -9.75 -29.45 0.61
N ALA A 265 -9.52 -30.29 -0.41
CA ALA A 265 -9.71 -29.89 -1.81
C ALA A 265 -11.17 -29.49 -2.11
N LYS A 266 -12.15 -30.22 -1.56
CA LYS A 266 -13.58 -29.84 -1.65
C LYS A 266 -13.85 -28.50 -0.96
N VAL A 267 -13.25 -28.27 0.20
CA VAL A 267 -13.41 -27.00 0.92
C VAL A 267 -12.77 -25.85 0.13
N CYS A 268 -11.58 -26.04 -0.43
CA CYS A 268 -10.93 -25.09 -1.32
C CYS A 268 -11.82 -24.78 -2.55
N GLU A 269 -12.36 -25.81 -3.19
CA GLU A 269 -13.28 -25.67 -4.33
C GLU A 269 -14.54 -24.87 -3.95
N GLN A 270 -15.13 -25.16 -2.79
CA GLN A 270 -16.33 -24.47 -2.31
C GLN A 270 -16.14 -22.94 -2.23
N TYR A 271 -14.92 -22.50 -1.90
CA TYR A 271 -14.59 -21.10 -1.69
C TYR A 271 -13.66 -20.53 -2.77
N ASN A 272 -13.50 -21.22 -3.91
CA ASN A 272 -12.63 -20.83 -5.03
C ASN A 272 -11.19 -20.49 -4.59
N VAL A 273 -10.62 -21.28 -3.70
CA VAL A 273 -9.25 -21.08 -3.20
C VAL A 273 -8.25 -21.50 -4.28
N PRO A 274 -7.20 -20.73 -4.58
CA PRO A 274 -6.24 -21.12 -5.61
C PRO A 274 -5.51 -22.44 -5.31
N GLU A 275 -5.18 -23.22 -6.35
CA GLU A 275 -4.39 -24.48 -6.24
C GLU A 275 -3.08 -24.27 -5.47
N THR A 276 -2.44 -23.10 -5.61
CA THR A 276 -1.21 -22.74 -4.91
C THR A 276 -1.38 -22.71 -3.39
N VAL A 277 -2.52 -22.26 -2.89
CA VAL A 277 -2.83 -22.24 -1.45
C VAL A 277 -3.15 -23.65 -0.96
N PHE A 278 -3.93 -24.42 -1.72
CA PHE A 278 -4.18 -25.83 -1.41
C PHE A 278 -2.87 -26.63 -1.29
N ASN A 279 -1.96 -26.47 -2.26
CA ASN A 279 -0.65 -27.13 -2.22
C ASN A 279 0.18 -26.67 -1.01
N ARG A 280 0.15 -25.37 -0.67
CA ARG A 280 0.83 -24.85 0.52
C ARG A 280 0.29 -25.49 1.81
N CYS A 281 -1.04 -25.69 1.92
CA CYS A 281 -1.63 -26.40 3.05
C CYS A 281 -1.11 -27.85 3.15
N LEU A 282 -0.96 -28.55 2.02
CA LEU A 282 -0.38 -29.90 2.02
C LEU A 282 1.10 -29.90 2.40
N ASP A 283 1.88 -28.95 1.88
CA ASP A 283 3.33 -28.84 2.10
C ASP A 283 3.73 -28.51 3.54
N LEU A 284 2.85 -27.83 4.28
CA LEU A 284 3.02 -27.55 5.70
C LEU A 284 2.88 -28.80 6.58
N GLU A 285 2.58 -29.97 5.99
CA GLU A 285 2.27 -31.21 6.69
C GLU A 285 1.28 -30.97 7.84
N VAL A 286 0.24 -30.17 7.58
CA VAL A 286 -0.69 -29.63 8.60
C VAL A 286 -1.24 -30.70 9.54
N ASN A 287 -1.35 -31.95 9.06
CA ASN A 287 -1.73 -33.10 9.87
C ASN A 287 -0.84 -33.35 11.11
N LYS A 288 0.42 -32.92 11.07
CA LYS A 288 1.38 -32.96 12.19
C LYS A 288 1.30 -31.71 13.09
N LEU A 289 0.70 -30.62 12.59
CA LEU A 289 0.58 -29.35 13.31
C LEU A 289 -0.69 -29.26 14.14
N TRP A 290 -1.77 -29.98 13.78
CA TRP A 290 -3.02 -29.92 14.53
C TRP A 290 -2.82 -30.20 16.02
N LYS A 291 -3.18 -29.23 16.86
CA LYS A 291 -3.32 -29.44 18.29
C LYS A 291 -4.28 -30.58 18.58
N THR A 292 -4.08 -31.27 19.70
CA THR A 292 -5.00 -32.34 20.15
C THR A 292 -5.99 -31.86 21.19
N LYS A 293 -5.75 -30.68 21.76
CA LYS A 293 -6.52 -30.06 22.83
C LYS A 293 -6.65 -28.57 22.55
N ASP A 294 -7.74 -27.97 23.02
CA ASP A 294 -8.04 -26.56 22.83
C ASP A 294 -8.60 -26.01 24.14
N ASN A 295 -7.81 -25.14 24.77
CA ASN A 295 -8.08 -24.52 26.07
C ASN A 295 -9.02 -23.31 25.96
N LEU A 296 -9.41 -22.90 24.75
CA LEU A 296 -10.37 -21.81 24.57
C LEU A 296 -11.78 -22.21 25.04
N PRO A 297 -12.56 -21.28 25.61
CA PRO A 297 -13.95 -21.53 26.03
C PRO A 297 -14.82 -22.09 24.91
N ASN A 298 -15.47 -23.23 25.14
CA ASN A 298 -16.38 -23.83 24.19
C ASN A 298 -17.82 -23.30 24.37
N ILE A 299 -18.05 -22.05 23.99
CA ILE A 299 -19.34 -21.37 24.13
C ILE A 299 -20.11 -21.41 22.81
N THR A 300 -21.42 -21.68 22.90
CA THR A 300 -22.36 -21.53 21.79
C THR A 300 -23.39 -20.46 22.14
N VAL A 301 -23.44 -19.39 21.33
CA VAL A 301 -24.46 -18.34 21.45
C VAL A 301 -25.54 -18.57 20.40
N ASN A 302 -26.81 -18.56 20.81
CA ASN A 302 -27.95 -18.62 19.89
C ASN A 302 -28.47 -17.20 19.63
N GLY A 303 -28.53 -16.79 18.37
CA GLY A 303 -29.05 -15.48 17.99
C GLY A 303 -30.52 -15.28 18.32
N SER A 304 -31.26 -16.36 18.63
CA SER A 304 -32.65 -16.28 19.11
C SER A 304 -32.75 -15.84 20.57
N ASP A 305 -31.63 -15.69 21.29
CA ASP A 305 -31.60 -15.15 22.64
C ASP A 305 -32.28 -13.77 22.67
N PRO A 306 -33.13 -13.46 23.67
CA PRO A 306 -33.92 -12.22 23.71
C PRO A 306 -33.09 -10.93 23.62
N GLU A 307 -31.86 -10.96 24.13
CA GLU A 307 -30.92 -9.83 24.11
C GLU A 307 -30.35 -9.54 22.72
N ILE A 308 -30.36 -10.54 21.83
CA ILE A 308 -29.79 -10.46 20.47
C ILE A 308 -30.91 -10.27 19.45
N ASN A 309 -31.97 -11.09 19.56
CA ASN A 309 -33.13 -11.08 18.68
C ASN A 309 -32.79 -11.15 17.17
N LYS A 310 -31.88 -12.07 16.82
CA LYS A 310 -31.42 -12.39 15.46
C LYS A 310 -31.51 -13.90 15.22
N SER A 311 -32.73 -14.44 15.18
CA SER A 311 -32.95 -15.87 14.96
C SER A 311 -32.27 -16.38 13.67
N GLY A 312 -31.75 -17.61 13.74
CA GLY A 312 -30.99 -18.22 12.65
C GLY A 312 -29.50 -17.88 12.62
N TYR A 313 -28.99 -17.08 13.56
CA TYR A 313 -27.56 -16.86 13.76
C TYR A 313 -27.04 -17.68 14.95
N TYR A 314 -25.79 -18.13 14.86
CA TYR A 314 -25.08 -18.78 15.97
C TYR A 314 -23.64 -18.28 16.02
N LEU A 315 -23.03 -18.21 17.20
CA LEU A 315 -21.59 -17.98 17.36
C LEU A 315 -21.01 -19.17 18.11
N VAL A 316 -20.03 -19.83 17.50
CA VAL A 316 -19.49 -21.11 17.97
C VAL A 316 -17.96 -21.15 17.84
N LYS A 317 -17.31 -22.00 18.63
CA LYS A 317 -15.90 -22.35 18.42
C LYS A 317 -15.75 -23.26 17.20
N LEU A 318 -14.77 -22.98 16.35
CA LEU A 318 -14.46 -23.84 15.20
C LEU A 318 -13.77 -25.13 15.68
N PRO A 319 -14.20 -26.33 15.23
CA PRO A 319 -13.57 -27.59 15.64
C PRO A 319 -12.08 -27.66 15.25
N ILE A 320 -11.27 -28.30 16.11
CA ILE A 320 -9.81 -28.38 16.00
C ILE A 320 -9.31 -28.82 14.63
N LYS A 321 -9.97 -29.80 14.00
CA LYS A 321 -9.57 -30.39 12.73
C LYS A 321 -10.45 -29.95 11.56
N ASP A 322 -11.15 -28.83 11.69
CA ASP A 322 -11.94 -28.32 10.58
C ASP A 322 -11.01 -27.70 9.52
N PRO A 323 -10.97 -28.25 8.28
CA PRO A 323 -10.10 -27.74 7.23
C PRO A 323 -10.39 -26.27 6.85
N ARG A 324 -11.58 -25.74 7.18
CA ARG A 324 -11.91 -24.33 6.95
C ARG A 324 -11.05 -23.37 7.77
N SER A 325 -10.50 -23.81 8.90
CA SER A 325 -9.56 -23.02 9.70
C SER A 325 -8.34 -22.55 8.90
N LEU A 326 -7.92 -23.32 7.90
CA LEU A 326 -6.78 -23.01 7.04
C LEU A 326 -7.06 -21.87 6.04
N ILE A 327 -8.34 -21.59 5.78
CA ILE A 327 -8.77 -20.68 4.69
C ILE A 327 -9.89 -19.71 5.13
N LEU A 328 -10.04 -19.42 6.43
CA LEU A 328 -11.12 -18.55 6.93
C LEU A 328 -11.17 -17.19 6.25
N GLY A 329 -10.00 -16.63 5.93
CA GLY A 329 -9.82 -15.43 5.13
C GLY A 329 -10.49 -15.51 3.75
N TYR A 330 -10.40 -16.62 3.02
CA TYR A 330 -11.16 -16.80 1.77
C TYR A 330 -12.68 -16.86 1.99
N ILE A 331 -13.12 -17.38 3.14
CA ILE A 331 -14.53 -17.51 3.49
C ILE A 331 -15.13 -16.15 3.86
N THR A 332 -14.39 -15.32 4.59
CA THR A 332 -14.84 -14.02 5.07
C THR A 332 -14.26 -12.83 4.31
N ASN A 333 -13.48 -13.05 3.25
CA ASN A 333 -12.72 -12.04 2.47
C ASN A 333 -11.63 -11.28 3.25
N ASP A 334 -10.98 -11.94 4.21
CA ASP A 334 -9.89 -11.40 5.05
C ASP A 334 -8.53 -12.08 4.76
N CYS A 335 -7.46 -11.64 5.40
CA CYS A 335 -6.10 -12.14 5.27
C CYS A 335 -5.76 -13.37 6.15
N GLN A 336 -6.66 -13.83 7.02
CA GLN A 336 -6.45 -15.01 7.89
C GLN A 336 -6.59 -16.34 7.12
N SER A 337 -5.64 -16.65 6.25
CA SER A 337 -5.54 -17.90 5.48
C SER A 337 -4.08 -18.31 5.29
N ILE A 338 -3.85 -19.59 5.01
CA ILE A 338 -2.55 -20.06 4.53
C ILE A 338 -2.23 -19.39 3.18
N GLY A 339 -0.98 -18.96 2.99
CA GLY A 339 -0.52 -18.26 1.80
C GLY A 339 -0.78 -16.76 1.78
N SER A 340 -1.37 -16.18 2.82
CA SER A 340 -1.64 -14.73 2.94
C SER A 340 -0.93 -14.11 4.16
N LYS A 341 -1.12 -12.79 4.38
CA LYS A 341 -0.46 -12.06 5.47
C LYS A 341 -0.79 -12.59 6.87
N GLY A 342 -1.97 -13.19 7.05
CA GLY A 342 -2.41 -13.82 8.30
C GLY A 342 -2.05 -15.29 8.44
N GLU A 343 -1.13 -15.84 7.62
CA GLU A 343 -0.70 -17.25 7.71
C GLU A 343 -0.21 -17.61 9.12
N LEU A 344 0.52 -16.70 9.79
CA LEU A 344 0.98 -16.92 11.17
C LEU A 344 -0.17 -17.10 12.16
N CYS A 345 -1.23 -16.28 12.06
CA CYS A 345 -2.43 -16.42 12.90
C CYS A 345 -3.10 -17.78 12.67
N VAL A 346 -3.12 -18.24 11.41
CA VAL A 346 -3.67 -19.55 11.05
C VAL A 346 -2.85 -20.66 11.67
N LEU A 347 -1.53 -20.62 11.52
CA LEU A 347 -0.61 -21.60 12.10
C LEU A 347 -0.72 -21.65 13.63
N ASP A 348 -0.73 -20.50 14.30
CA ASP A 348 -0.90 -20.42 15.74
C ASP A 348 -2.26 -20.98 16.18
N GLY A 349 -3.35 -20.64 15.48
CA GLY A 349 -4.70 -21.10 15.82
C GLY A 349 -4.93 -22.61 15.65
N ILE A 350 -4.23 -23.26 14.72
CA ILE A 350 -4.32 -24.71 14.52
C ILE A 350 -3.35 -25.51 15.39
N SER A 351 -2.23 -24.91 15.83
CA SER A 351 -1.15 -25.63 16.52
C SER A 351 -1.05 -25.38 18.02
N SER A 352 -1.42 -24.19 18.51
CA SER A 352 -1.37 -23.84 19.94
C SER A 352 -2.67 -24.24 20.65
N GLU A 353 -2.55 -24.86 21.83
CA GLU A 353 -3.71 -25.18 22.67
C GLU A 353 -4.41 -23.93 23.21
N HIS A 354 -3.71 -22.79 23.28
CA HIS A 354 -4.20 -21.52 23.83
C HIS A 354 -4.79 -20.58 22.78
N ASN A 355 -4.73 -20.98 21.50
CA ASN A 355 -5.22 -20.18 20.38
C ASN A 355 -6.29 -20.96 19.62
N GLY A 356 -7.04 -20.33 18.72
CA GLY A 356 -8.10 -20.98 17.94
C GLY A 356 -8.99 -19.99 17.21
N PHE A 357 -10.15 -20.44 16.74
CA PHE A 357 -11.06 -19.61 15.95
C PHE A 357 -12.48 -19.73 16.47
N TYR A 358 -13.18 -18.59 16.49
CA TYR A 358 -14.63 -18.53 16.63
C TYR A 358 -15.25 -18.12 15.30
N VAL A 359 -16.40 -18.67 14.98
CA VAL A 359 -17.14 -18.36 13.76
C VAL A 359 -18.59 -18.02 14.08
N MET A 360 -19.12 -17.02 13.37
CA MET A 360 -20.55 -16.75 13.34
C MET A 360 -21.17 -17.46 12.14
N LEU A 361 -22.15 -18.29 12.43
CA LEU A 361 -22.91 -19.07 11.48
C LEU A 361 -24.25 -18.39 11.21
N LYS A 362 -24.70 -18.48 9.96
CA LYS A 362 -26.06 -18.12 9.56
C LYS A 362 -26.74 -19.31 8.91
N LYS A 363 -27.97 -19.55 9.32
CA LYS A 363 -28.83 -20.59 8.75
C LYS A 363 -29.18 -20.26 7.31
N LYS A 364 -29.00 -21.25 6.42
CA LYS A 364 -29.52 -21.24 5.04
C LYS A 364 -31.06 -21.37 5.09
N GLU A 365 -31.78 -21.11 4.00
CA GLU A 365 -33.27 -21.03 3.96
C GLU A 365 -34.05 -22.35 4.25
N SER A 366 -33.51 -23.22 5.11
CA SER A 366 -34.12 -24.46 5.59
C SER A 366 -35.25 -24.19 6.59
N LYS A 367 -36.45 -24.74 6.29
CA LYS A 367 -37.69 -24.57 7.06
C LYS A 367 -37.72 -25.28 8.42
N LYS A 368 -36.68 -26.05 8.78
CA LYS A 368 -36.64 -26.83 10.03
C LYS A 368 -35.74 -26.16 11.05
N ASP A 369 -36.16 -26.10 12.30
CA ASP A 369 -35.24 -25.72 13.39
C ASP A 369 -34.19 -26.83 13.53
N VAL A 370 -32.92 -26.49 13.30
CA VAL A 370 -31.81 -27.44 13.22
C VAL A 370 -30.64 -26.90 14.02
N SER A 371 -29.97 -27.78 14.76
CA SER A 371 -28.75 -27.49 15.51
C SER A 371 -27.62 -27.08 14.56
N PRO A 372 -26.73 -26.14 14.96
CA PRO A 372 -25.52 -25.81 14.18
C PRO A 372 -24.48 -26.94 14.17
N PHE A 373 -24.65 -27.97 15.00
CA PHE A 373 -23.74 -29.12 15.10
C PHE A 373 -24.41 -30.43 14.72
N LEU A 374 -23.64 -31.31 14.07
CA LEU A 374 -23.95 -32.71 13.82
C LEU A 374 -23.66 -33.59 15.06
N GLN A 375 -24.00 -34.88 14.99
CA GLN A 375 -23.82 -35.83 16.10
C GLN A 375 -22.35 -36.01 16.52
N ASP A 376 -21.43 -35.86 15.58
CA ASP A 376 -19.97 -35.93 15.80
C ASP A 376 -19.37 -34.61 16.31
N LYS A 377 -20.21 -33.61 16.59
CA LYS A 377 -19.84 -32.23 16.99
C LYS A 377 -19.16 -31.41 15.90
N SER A 378 -19.14 -31.89 14.65
CA SER A 378 -18.75 -31.06 13.51
C SER A 378 -19.89 -30.08 13.17
N ILE A 379 -19.57 -28.98 12.48
CA ILE A 379 -20.56 -27.96 12.12
C ILE A 379 -21.39 -28.45 10.92
N ASP A 380 -22.71 -28.28 10.98
CA ASP A 380 -23.63 -28.62 9.89
C ASP A 380 -23.56 -27.57 8.75
N TYR A 381 -22.54 -27.69 7.91
CA TYR A 381 -22.37 -26.81 6.75
C TYR A 381 -23.40 -27.04 5.64
N GLU A 382 -24.24 -28.07 5.70
CA GLU A 382 -25.36 -28.21 4.77
C GLU A 382 -26.44 -27.17 5.08
N ASN A 383 -26.73 -26.96 6.36
CA ASN A 383 -27.75 -26.02 6.83
C ASN A 383 -27.21 -24.64 7.24
N PHE A 384 -25.90 -24.49 7.42
CA PHE A 384 -25.28 -23.23 7.86
C PHE A 384 -24.16 -22.75 6.93
N GLU A 385 -23.96 -21.43 6.90
CA GLU A 385 -22.81 -20.77 6.28
C GLU A 385 -22.03 -19.95 7.33
N ILE A 386 -20.71 -19.85 7.19
CA ILE A 386 -19.88 -18.93 7.99
C ILE A 386 -20.05 -17.53 7.42
N VAL A 387 -20.36 -16.57 8.29
CA VAL A 387 -20.65 -15.18 7.92
C VAL A 387 -19.81 -14.17 8.70
N GLY A 388 -19.10 -14.64 9.73
CA GLY A 388 -18.08 -13.89 10.44
C GLY A 388 -17.13 -14.84 11.15
N GLN A 389 -15.95 -14.35 11.48
CA GLN A 389 -14.89 -15.14 12.11
C GLN A 389 -14.02 -14.25 13.00
N GLY A 390 -13.33 -14.83 13.96
CA GLY A 390 -12.24 -14.17 14.67
C GLY A 390 -11.24 -15.19 15.20
N TYR A 391 -9.96 -14.96 14.89
CA TYR A 391 -8.84 -15.58 15.58
C TYR A 391 -8.88 -15.17 17.05
N ALA A 392 -8.73 -16.13 17.96
CA ALA A 392 -8.78 -15.88 19.39
C ALA A 392 -7.66 -16.59 20.12
N TRP A 393 -7.25 -16.00 21.22
CA TRP A 393 -6.14 -16.49 22.03
C TRP A 393 -6.33 -16.15 23.51
N LEU A 394 -5.80 -17.01 24.37
CA LEU A 394 -5.69 -16.73 25.80
C LEU A 394 -4.47 -15.86 26.06
N SER A 395 -4.65 -14.87 26.92
CA SER A 395 -3.59 -13.96 27.31
C SER A 395 -2.78 -14.52 28.48
N MET A 396 -1.58 -13.98 28.70
CA MET A 396 -0.78 -14.24 29.90
C MET A 396 -1.52 -13.92 31.21
N SER A 397 -2.60 -13.13 31.14
CA SER A 397 -3.50 -12.79 32.25
C SER A 397 -4.61 -13.81 32.49
N GLY A 398 -4.70 -14.84 31.66
CA GLY A 398 -5.81 -15.79 31.63
C GLY A 398 -7.08 -15.24 30.95
N ASN A 399 -7.03 -14.09 30.29
CA ASN A 399 -8.19 -13.49 29.63
C ASN A 399 -8.31 -13.95 28.17
N LEU A 400 -9.48 -13.76 27.56
CA LEU A 400 -9.71 -14.09 26.16
C LEU A 400 -9.62 -12.84 25.27
N THR A 401 -8.85 -12.92 24.20
CA THR A 401 -8.77 -11.87 23.18
C THR A 401 -9.18 -12.42 21.82
N ILE A 402 -9.98 -11.64 21.07
CA ILE A 402 -10.41 -11.95 19.69
C ILE A 402 -9.78 -10.91 18.75
N ASP A 403 -8.84 -11.31 17.90
CA ASP A 403 -7.93 -10.39 17.22
C ASP A 403 -7.85 -10.60 15.69
N SER A 404 -8.59 -9.85 14.88
CA SER A 404 -9.80 -9.10 15.21
C SER A 404 -11.05 -9.89 14.79
N TRP A 405 -12.24 -9.31 14.94
CA TRP A 405 -13.47 -9.91 14.41
C TRP A 405 -13.80 -9.41 13.00
N GLU A 406 -14.07 -10.34 12.09
CA GLU A 406 -14.14 -10.12 10.65
C GLU A 406 -15.43 -10.70 10.06
N ASN A 407 -16.30 -9.85 9.52
CA ASN A 407 -17.55 -10.29 8.89
C ASN A 407 -17.44 -10.38 7.37
N ALA A 408 -17.97 -11.45 6.78
CA ALA A 408 -18.05 -11.62 5.33
C ALA A 408 -18.84 -10.51 4.64
N ARG A 409 -19.82 -9.91 5.35
CA ARG A 409 -20.73 -8.89 4.83
C ARG A 409 -21.00 -7.82 5.90
N GLN A 410 -20.91 -6.55 5.52
CA GLN A 410 -21.12 -5.41 6.45
C GLN A 410 -22.51 -5.40 7.11
N LYS A 411 -23.54 -5.92 6.43
CA LYS A 411 -24.90 -6.03 7.00
C LYS A 411 -24.98 -6.93 8.24
N ASP A 412 -23.99 -7.81 8.44
CA ASP A 412 -23.93 -8.72 9.58
C ASP A 412 -23.25 -8.07 10.80
N ASP A 413 -22.67 -6.86 10.69
CA ASP A 413 -21.92 -6.18 11.76
C ASP A 413 -22.75 -5.94 13.04
N GLN A 414 -23.98 -5.47 12.90
CA GLN A 414 -24.84 -5.22 14.06
C GLN A 414 -25.16 -6.52 14.81
N THR A 415 -25.39 -7.61 14.06
CA THR A 415 -25.60 -8.94 14.64
C THR A 415 -24.33 -9.41 15.33
N ALA A 416 -23.17 -9.29 14.68
CA ALA A 416 -21.88 -9.68 15.26
C ALA A 416 -21.60 -8.98 16.59
N VAL A 417 -21.85 -7.66 16.68
CA VAL A 417 -21.67 -6.90 17.93
C VAL A 417 -22.55 -7.44 19.06
N ALA A 418 -23.82 -7.74 18.78
CA ALA A 418 -24.73 -8.30 19.77
C ALA A 418 -24.30 -9.71 20.20
N MET A 419 -23.95 -10.57 19.23
CA MET A 419 -23.47 -11.94 19.47
C MET A 419 -22.17 -11.93 20.30
N LEU A 420 -21.21 -11.06 19.99
CA LEU A 420 -19.93 -10.96 20.69
C LEU A 420 -20.07 -10.45 22.13
N LYS A 421 -20.99 -9.51 22.38
CA LYS A 421 -21.30 -9.06 23.74
C LYS A 421 -21.88 -10.20 24.57
N LYS A 422 -22.87 -10.93 24.02
CA LYS A 422 -23.46 -12.09 24.71
C LYS A 422 -22.43 -13.20 24.92
N PHE A 423 -21.66 -13.52 23.89
CA PHE A 423 -20.55 -14.47 23.95
C PHE A 423 -19.59 -14.10 25.09
N SER A 424 -19.16 -12.85 25.16
CA SER A 424 -18.19 -12.40 26.17
C SER A 424 -18.75 -12.51 27.60
N GLN A 425 -20.03 -12.20 27.80
CA GLN A 425 -20.71 -12.40 29.09
C GLN A 425 -20.80 -13.90 29.46
N MET A 426 -21.12 -14.75 28.49
CA MET A 426 -21.16 -16.20 28.68
C MET A 426 -19.76 -16.78 28.99
N VAL A 427 -18.72 -16.32 28.30
CA VAL A 427 -17.33 -16.69 28.59
C VAL A 427 -16.99 -16.36 30.05
N ILE A 428 -17.23 -15.12 30.48
CA ILE A 428 -16.95 -14.68 31.85
C ILE A 428 -17.71 -15.55 32.86
N SER A 429 -19.04 -15.64 32.73
CA SER A 429 -19.89 -16.36 33.69
C SER A 429 -19.64 -17.88 33.74
N GLN A 430 -19.25 -18.50 32.62
CA GLN A 430 -19.03 -19.95 32.54
C GLN A 430 -17.57 -20.36 32.77
N SER A 431 -16.65 -19.39 32.84
CA SER A 431 -15.24 -19.65 33.12
C SER A 431 -14.95 -19.98 34.59
N ASN A 432 -15.95 -19.89 35.48
CA ASN A 432 -15.81 -20.01 36.94
C ASN A 432 -14.74 -19.06 37.50
N GLY A 433 -14.62 -17.86 36.93
CA GLY A 433 -13.65 -16.84 37.33
C GLY A 433 -12.29 -16.94 36.65
N ASN A 434 -12.06 -17.96 35.82
CA ASN A 434 -10.80 -18.11 35.07
C ASN A 434 -10.61 -17.04 34.00
N ILE A 435 -11.69 -16.45 33.48
CA ILE A 435 -11.65 -15.36 32.50
C ILE A 435 -12.49 -14.22 33.07
N VAL A 436 -11.86 -13.09 33.37
CA VAL A 436 -12.55 -11.92 33.95
C VAL A 436 -12.83 -10.83 32.92
N GLN A 437 -12.16 -10.86 31.77
CA GLN A 437 -12.47 -9.96 30.67
C GLN A 437 -12.28 -10.60 29.31
N VAL A 438 -12.99 -10.03 28.33
CA VAL A 438 -12.86 -10.38 26.91
C VAL A 438 -12.58 -9.11 26.12
N THR A 439 -11.54 -9.15 25.31
CA THR A 439 -11.09 -8.01 24.50
C THR A 439 -11.12 -8.36 23.01
N THR A 440 -11.07 -7.35 22.15
CA THR A 440 -10.90 -7.55 20.70
C THR A 440 -9.97 -6.53 20.08
N GLY A 441 -9.24 -6.94 19.04
CA GLY A 441 -8.44 -6.04 18.20
C GLY A 441 -9.32 -4.96 17.55
N ARG A 442 -8.79 -3.75 17.39
CA ARG A 442 -9.57 -2.58 16.93
C ARG A 442 -9.08 -1.92 15.64
N ASP A 443 -7.88 -2.25 15.18
CA ASP A 443 -7.22 -1.54 14.09
C ASP A 443 -7.47 -2.17 12.70
N SER A 444 -8.14 -3.32 12.64
CA SER A 444 -8.59 -3.86 11.35
C SER A 444 -9.71 -2.98 10.77
N PRO A 445 -9.64 -2.63 9.47
CA PRO A 445 -10.66 -1.82 8.81
C PRO A 445 -12.03 -2.52 8.73
N ARG A 446 -12.08 -3.82 9.06
CA ARG A 446 -13.26 -4.67 8.95
C ARG A 446 -13.83 -5.08 10.31
N THR A 447 -13.13 -4.75 11.40
CA THR A 447 -13.68 -4.83 12.74
C THR A 447 -14.95 -3.98 12.85
N PRO A 448 -16.07 -4.50 13.38
CA PRO A 448 -17.30 -3.73 13.53
C PRO A 448 -17.05 -2.39 14.22
N SER A 449 -17.62 -1.31 13.66
CA SER A 449 -17.35 0.07 14.10
C SER A 449 -17.60 0.33 15.59
N ALA A 450 -18.48 -0.46 16.22
CA ALA A 450 -18.75 -0.40 17.65
C ALA A 450 -17.53 -0.76 18.51
N PHE A 451 -16.59 -1.55 17.98
CA PHE A 451 -15.34 -1.93 18.65
C PHE A 451 -14.17 -1.08 18.14
N SER A 452 -14.05 -0.87 16.82
CA SER A 452 -12.93 -0.09 16.28
C SER A 452 -12.92 1.39 16.69
N LYS A 453 -14.08 1.96 17.04
CA LYS A 453 -14.21 3.33 17.58
C LYS A 453 -14.31 3.40 19.11
N ALA A 454 -14.34 2.26 19.81
CA ALA A 454 -14.40 2.24 21.27
C ALA A 454 -13.09 2.77 21.89
N LEU A 455 -13.11 3.01 23.21
CA LEU A 455 -11.93 3.46 23.94
C LEU A 455 -10.85 2.37 23.91
N SER A 456 -9.63 2.76 23.56
CA SER A 456 -8.50 1.84 23.57
C SER A 456 -8.24 1.38 24.99
N LEU A 457 -7.93 0.10 25.16
CA LEU A 457 -7.28 -0.33 26.37
C LEU A 457 -5.93 0.37 26.48
N LYS A 458 -5.66 0.92 27.68
CA LYS A 458 -4.36 1.52 28.00
C LYS A 458 -3.26 0.46 27.95
N TYR A 459 -3.59 -0.76 28.37
CA TYR A 459 -2.73 -1.93 28.32
C TYR A 459 -3.47 -3.04 27.60
N ALA A 460 -3.01 -3.36 26.40
CA ALA A 460 -3.53 -4.49 25.64
C ALA A 460 -3.14 -5.81 26.32
N GLU A 461 -3.98 -6.82 26.18
CA GLU A 461 -3.63 -8.17 26.59
C GLU A 461 -2.41 -8.66 25.78
N ILE A 462 -1.60 -9.51 26.40
CA ILE A 462 -0.41 -10.11 25.78
C ILE A 462 -0.69 -11.60 25.60
N MET A 463 -0.48 -12.12 24.40
CA MET A 463 -0.73 -13.52 24.06
C MET A 463 0.09 -14.47 24.93
N GLU A 464 -0.53 -15.54 25.46
CA GLU A 464 0.15 -16.56 26.29
C GLU A 464 1.16 -17.36 25.45
N GLU A 465 0.79 -17.70 24.21
CA GLU A 465 1.58 -18.52 23.30
C GLU A 465 1.37 -18.07 21.85
N GLY A 466 2.45 -17.84 21.10
CA GLY A 466 2.41 -17.39 19.70
C GLY A 466 3.12 -16.05 19.47
N THR A 467 2.92 -15.43 18.31
CA THR A 467 3.57 -14.15 17.96
C THR A 467 2.58 -12.99 18.00
N GLN A 468 2.76 -12.06 18.94
CA GLN A 468 1.95 -10.84 19.01
C GLN A 468 2.38 -9.82 17.93
N TYR A 469 1.55 -9.65 16.90
CA TYR A 469 1.80 -8.78 15.74
C TYR A 469 1.29 -7.34 15.94
N ASN A 470 1.61 -6.40 15.05
CA ASN A 470 1.52 -4.96 15.34
C ASN A 470 0.11 -4.45 15.71
N ASP A 471 -0.94 -4.84 14.97
CA ASP A 471 -2.33 -4.43 15.21
C ASP A 471 -2.96 -5.15 16.43
N SER A 472 -2.49 -6.35 16.78
CA SER A 472 -2.92 -7.07 18.01
C SER A 472 -2.62 -6.32 19.32
N LYS A 473 -1.73 -5.32 19.28
CA LYS A 473 -1.39 -4.47 20.44
C LYS A 473 -2.40 -3.34 20.66
N SER A 474 -3.32 -3.15 19.72
CA SER A 474 -4.41 -2.18 19.82
C SER A 474 -5.70 -2.94 20.06
N GLN A 475 -6.21 -2.84 21.29
CA GLN A 475 -7.37 -3.61 21.72
C GLN A 475 -8.44 -2.72 22.37
N THR A 476 -9.68 -3.19 22.33
CA THR A 476 -10.79 -2.62 23.08
C THR A 476 -11.46 -3.69 23.95
N LEU A 477 -12.07 -3.25 25.04
CA LEU A 477 -12.87 -4.11 25.92
C LEU A 477 -14.22 -4.45 25.28
N ILE A 478 -14.63 -5.72 25.32
CA ILE A 478 -16.01 -6.14 25.01
C ILE A 478 -16.81 -6.30 26.31
N ALA A 479 -16.32 -7.10 27.25
CA ALA A 479 -16.98 -7.33 28.54
C ALA A 479 -15.95 -7.56 29.66
N ILE A 480 -16.39 -7.30 30.89
CA ILE A 480 -15.58 -7.41 32.11
C ILE A 480 -16.45 -7.79 33.30
N ASP A 481 -15.96 -8.70 34.15
CA ASP A 481 -16.60 -9.05 35.42
C ASP A 481 -16.25 -8.03 36.50
N ARG A 482 -17.11 -7.03 36.68
CA ARG A 482 -16.84 -5.95 37.64
C ARG A 482 -16.90 -6.42 39.08
N GLU A 483 -17.77 -7.38 39.41
CA GLU A 483 -17.91 -7.89 40.77
C GLU A 483 -16.71 -8.76 41.12
N LYS A 484 -16.30 -9.69 40.24
CA LYS A 484 -15.10 -10.48 40.49
C LYS A 484 -13.85 -9.60 40.61
N ILE A 485 -13.72 -8.60 39.75
CA ILE A 485 -12.65 -7.60 39.84
C ILE A 485 -12.71 -6.87 41.18
N LYS A 486 -13.89 -6.49 41.66
CA LYS A 486 -14.07 -5.87 42.96
C LYS A 486 -13.76 -6.84 44.11
N ASP A 487 -14.19 -8.09 44.06
CA ASP A 487 -13.90 -9.11 45.07
C ASP A 487 -12.40 -9.33 45.21
N ILE A 488 -11.68 -9.41 44.08
CA ILE A 488 -10.23 -9.52 44.14
C ILE A 488 -9.59 -8.22 44.63
N LYS A 489 -10.23 -7.07 44.40
CA LYS A 489 -9.75 -5.80 44.95
C LYS A 489 -9.85 -5.84 46.45
N ASP A 490 -11.02 -6.19 46.94
CA ASP A 490 -11.35 -6.16 48.35
C ASP A 490 -10.57 -7.26 49.10
N GLU A 491 -10.39 -8.46 48.50
CA GLU A 491 -9.53 -9.52 49.03
C GLU A 491 -8.07 -9.08 49.09
N LEU A 492 -7.55 -8.48 48.01
CA LEU A 492 -6.17 -8.02 47.99
C LEU A 492 -5.95 -6.89 49.00
N ILE A 493 -6.91 -5.98 49.14
CA ILE A 493 -6.89 -4.94 50.18
C ILE A 493 -6.92 -5.59 51.56
N PHE A 494 -7.86 -6.50 51.83
CA PHE A 494 -7.97 -7.23 53.10
C PHE A 494 -6.67 -7.95 53.49
N GLN A 495 -6.08 -8.68 52.56
CA GLN A 495 -4.79 -9.36 52.77
C GLN A 495 -3.63 -8.38 53.01
N LEU A 496 -3.71 -7.16 52.48
CA LEU A 496 -2.71 -6.11 52.68
C LEU A 496 -2.95 -5.27 53.94
N THR A 497 -4.17 -5.19 54.47
CA THR A 497 -4.53 -4.21 55.52
C THR A 497 -5.07 -4.80 56.83
N GLU A 498 -5.70 -5.98 56.85
CA GLU A 498 -6.47 -6.45 58.02
C GLU A 498 -6.10 -7.86 58.54
N ASN A 499 -5.13 -8.54 57.91
CA ASN A 499 -4.65 -9.82 58.41
C ASN A 499 -3.70 -9.60 59.60
N GLU A 500 -4.23 -9.57 60.83
CA GLU A 500 -3.49 -9.31 62.09
C GLU A 500 -2.29 -10.26 62.34
N ASP A 501 -2.22 -11.39 61.63
CA ASP A 501 -1.10 -12.34 61.64
C ASP A 501 -0.02 -12.03 60.59
N PHE A 502 0.27 -10.75 60.33
CA PHE A 502 1.43 -10.31 59.56
C PHE A 502 2.72 -10.54 60.38
N THR A 503 3.04 -11.82 60.62
CA THR A 503 4.30 -12.21 61.24
C THR A 503 5.44 -12.08 60.21
N PRO A 504 6.65 -11.65 60.59
CA PRO A 504 7.81 -11.46 59.70
C PRO A 504 8.27 -12.69 58.90
N THR A 505 7.63 -13.84 59.08
CA THR A 505 8.00 -15.15 58.53
C THR A 505 7.08 -15.66 57.43
N ARG A 506 5.93 -15.02 57.16
CA ARG A 506 5.14 -15.28 55.95
C ARG A 506 5.61 -14.33 54.85
N THR A 507 6.14 -14.91 53.78
CA THR A 507 6.69 -14.12 52.68
C THR A 507 5.56 -13.67 51.75
N LEU A 508 5.71 -12.53 51.04
CA LEU A 508 4.74 -12.13 50.00
C LEU A 508 4.53 -13.25 48.99
N LYS A 509 5.53 -14.12 48.79
CA LYS A 509 5.41 -15.38 48.05
C LYS A 509 4.31 -16.29 48.62
N ASP A 510 4.19 -16.51 49.92
CA ASP A 510 3.12 -17.33 50.53
C ASP A 510 1.70 -16.72 50.39
N LEU A 511 1.61 -15.41 50.17
CA LEU A 511 0.37 -14.65 49.97
C LEU A 511 0.00 -14.56 48.47
N ILE A 512 1.02 -14.42 47.63
CA ILE A 512 0.95 -14.34 46.17
C ILE A 512 0.81 -15.70 45.55
N GLU A 513 1.45 -16.76 46.05
CA GLU A 513 1.45 -18.10 45.45
C GLU A 513 0.06 -18.77 45.45
N PRO A 514 -0.84 -18.58 46.44
CA PRO A 514 -2.26 -18.93 46.31
C PRO A 514 -3.02 -18.09 45.27
N ILE A 515 -2.65 -16.80 45.12
CA ILE A 515 -3.26 -15.84 44.18
C ILE A 515 -2.69 -15.99 42.75
N TYR A 516 -1.46 -16.48 42.59
CA TYR A 516 -0.69 -16.67 41.35
C TYR A 516 -0.74 -18.12 40.84
N SER A 517 -0.95 -19.11 41.73
CA SER A 517 -1.28 -20.48 41.32
C SER A 517 -2.65 -20.55 40.61
N GLN A 518 -3.48 -19.53 40.78
CA GLN A 518 -4.59 -19.19 39.88
C GLN A 518 -4.05 -18.22 38.82
N LYS A 519 -4.19 -18.52 37.52
CA LYS A 519 -3.60 -17.80 36.35
C LYS A 519 -4.02 -16.30 36.21
N HIS A 520 -3.81 -15.43 37.19
CA HIS A 520 -4.45 -14.08 37.26
C HIS A 520 -3.49 -12.93 37.56
N SER A 521 -2.31 -12.92 36.92
CA SER A 521 -1.22 -12.03 37.35
C SER A 521 -1.26 -10.58 36.84
N MET A 522 -2.09 -10.22 35.83
CA MET A 522 -2.10 -8.85 35.27
C MET A 522 -3.33 -7.98 35.62
N TRP A 523 -4.48 -8.49 36.08
CA TRP A 523 -5.61 -7.59 36.42
C TRP A 523 -5.42 -6.89 37.77
N ILE A 524 -4.74 -7.52 38.74
CA ILE A 524 -4.43 -6.95 40.06
C ILE A 524 -3.75 -5.57 39.92
N TRP A 525 -3.00 -5.38 38.82
CA TRP A 525 -2.33 -4.13 38.42
C TRP A 525 -3.28 -2.97 38.08
N SER A 526 -4.38 -3.24 37.35
CA SER A 526 -5.38 -2.21 37.01
C SER A 526 -6.21 -1.79 38.21
N LEU A 527 -6.23 -2.63 39.24
CA LEU A 527 -7.08 -2.54 40.42
C LEU A 527 -6.43 -1.72 41.55
N LEU A 528 -5.13 -1.95 41.77
CA LEU A 528 -4.30 -1.22 42.72
C LEU A 528 -4.09 0.24 42.29
N ALA A 529 -3.91 0.48 40.99
CA ALA A 529 -3.72 1.84 40.43
C ALA A 529 -4.97 2.75 40.53
N THR A 530 -6.12 2.23 40.95
CA THR A 530 -7.39 2.99 41.07
C THR A 530 -7.93 3.07 42.51
N SER A 531 -7.18 2.59 43.51
CA SER A 531 -7.58 2.64 44.92
C SER A 531 -7.26 4.00 45.55
N LYS A 532 -8.28 4.71 46.06
CA LYS A 532 -8.13 5.97 46.82
C LYS A 532 -8.06 5.76 48.34
N SER A 533 -8.24 4.53 48.85
CA SER A 533 -8.47 4.24 50.27
C SER A 533 -7.31 3.55 50.98
N LEU A 534 -6.21 3.21 50.28
CA LEU A 534 -4.99 2.75 50.94
C LEU A 534 -4.15 3.95 51.38
N ASP A 535 -3.77 4.00 52.65
CA ASP A 535 -2.72 4.90 53.12
C ASP A 535 -1.36 4.30 52.76
N TRP A 536 -0.92 4.63 51.55
CA TRP A 536 0.34 4.14 51.02
C TRP A 536 1.59 4.81 51.64
N HIS A 537 1.40 5.71 52.60
CA HIS A 537 2.48 6.32 53.39
C HIS A 537 2.73 5.60 54.73
N SER A 538 1.94 4.57 55.05
CA SER A 538 2.16 3.73 56.23
C SER A 538 3.53 3.04 56.17
N GLU A 539 4.29 3.17 57.26
CA GLU A 539 5.59 2.51 57.46
C GLU A 539 5.45 0.98 57.39
N ASP A 540 4.31 0.43 57.82
CA ASP A 540 4.00 -0.99 57.74
C ASP A 540 3.80 -1.45 56.28
N THR A 541 3.13 -0.65 55.45
CA THR A 541 2.94 -0.91 54.01
C THR A 541 4.29 -0.88 53.27
N LEU A 542 5.15 0.08 53.60
CA LEU A 542 6.48 0.22 52.99
C LEU A 542 7.46 -0.86 53.46
N THR A 543 7.37 -1.26 54.74
CA THR A 543 8.17 -2.35 55.33
C THR A 543 7.76 -3.71 54.77
N ALA A 544 6.46 -3.94 54.58
CA ALA A 544 5.94 -5.12 53.92
C ALA A 544 6.51 -5.23 52.49
N ILE A 545 6.39 -4.18 51.66
CA ILE A 545 6.95 -4.14 50.29
C ILE A 545 8.47 -4.39 50.28
N SER A 546 9.22 -3.80 51.22
CA SER A 546 10.67 -3.98 51.37
C SER A 546 11.07 -5.42 51.71
N SER A 547 10.30 -6.11 52.55
CA SER A 547 10.56 -7.52 52.92
C SER A 547 10.33 -8.52 51.77
N CYS A 548 9.61 -8.12 50.72
CA CYS A 548 9.31 -8.94 49.53
C CYS A 548 10.50 -9.06 48.57
N VAL A 549 11.50 -8.20 48.73
CA VAL A 549 12.60 -7.99 47.79
C VAL A 549 13.68 -9.09 47.90
N ASN A 550 13.70 -9.87 48.99
CA ASN A 550 14.77 -10.83 49.32
C ASN A 550 14.53 -12.29 48.88
N LEU A 551 13.63 -12.59 47.93
CA LEU A 551 13.24 -13.99 47.63
C LEU A 551 13.32 -14.38 46.14
N ASP A 552 14.32 -15.24 45.86
CA ASP A 552 14.52 -16.15 44.71
C ASP A 552 15.05 -15.56 43.36
N TYR A 553 15.68 -16.43 42.56
CA TYR A 553 16.37 -16.29 41.26
C TYR A 553 15.59 -15.54 40.16
N SER A 554 14.34 -15.12 40.41
CA SER A 554 13.51 -14.30 39.52
C SER A 554 13.38 -12.82 39.95
N GLY A 555 14.16 -12.39 40.93
CA GLY A 555 14.07 -11.08 41.62
C GLY A 555 13.87 -9.83 40.74
N GLY A 556 14.30 -9.83 39.47
CA GLY A 556 14.05 -8.72 38.55
C GLY A 556 12.55 -8.44 38.28
N VAL A 557 11.69 -9.46 38.25
CA VAL A 557 10.27 -9.27 37.94
C VAL A 557 9.51 -8.66 39.12
N VAL A 558 9.85 -9.01 40.36
CA VAL A 558 9.19 -8.49 41.57
C VAL A 558 9.62 -7.05 41.84
N THR A 559 10.89 -6.71 41.59
CA THR A 559 11.40 -5.33 41.76
C THR A 559 10.87 -4.38 40.67
N TRP A 560 10.76 -4.85 39.42
CA TRP A 560 10.08 -4.10 38.33
C TRP A 560 8.63 -3.79 38.69
N LYS A 561 7.95 -4.78 39.27
CA LYS A 561 6.57 -4.72 39.76
C LYS A 561 6.40 -3.72 40.91
N ALA A 562 7.27 -3.73 41.92
CA ALA A 562 7.20 -2.80 43.05
C ALA A 562 7.44 -1.33 42.64
N LEU A 563 8.43 -1.07 41.78
CA LEU A 563 8.75 0.29 41.30
C LEU A 563 7.62 0.88 40.43
N PHE A 564 7.00 0.05 39.59
CA PHE A 564 5.84 0.44 38.79
C PHE A 564 4.62 0.77 39.67
N LEU A 565 4.36 -0.03 40.71
CA LEU A 565 3.25 0.23 41.65
C LEU A 565 3.44 1.55 42.40
N MET A 566 4.67 1.81 42.89
CA MET A 566 4.98 3.04 43.62
C MET A 566 4.92 4.28 42.72
N GLU A 567 5.27 4.16 41.44
CA GLU A 567 5.09 5.24 40.48
C GLU A 567 3.61 5.53 40.19
N GLN A 568 2.81 4.50 39.88
CA GLN A 568 1.37 4.69 39.60
C GLN A 568 0.60 5.25 40.81
N ALA A 569 1.10 5.02 42.03
CA ALA A 569 0.57 5.60 43.26
C ALA A 569 1.17 6.97 43.64
N SER A 570 2.10 7.54 42.85
CA SER A 570 2.82 8.80 43.13
C SER A 570 3.72 8.79 44.39
N LEU A 571 4.30 7.64 44.72
CA LEU A 571 5.08 7.39 45.94
C LEU A 571 6.56 7.10 45.69
N LEU A 572 6.94 6.95 44.41
CA LEU A 572 8.32 6.70 44.02
C LEU A 572 9.13 8.00 44.12
N ASN A 573 9.92 8.12 45.18
CA ASN A 573 10.80 9.25 45.46
C ASN A 573 12.21 8.75 45.83
N ASN A 574 13.13 9.67 46.10
CA ASN A 574 14.54 9.32 46.35
C ASN A 574 14.75 8.40 47.56
N ASP A 575 13.94 8.53 48.62
CA ASP A 575 14.10 7.75 49.85
C ASP A 575 13.51 6.34 49.69
N SER A 576 12.33 6.22 49.07
CA SER A 576 11.75 4.91 48.74
C SER A 576 12.58 4.15 47.70
N PHE A 577 13.19 4.87 46.76
CA PHE A 577 14.12 4.31 45.79
C PHE A 577 15.38 3.72 46.44
N GLN A 578 16.00 4.43 47.38
CA GLN A 578 17.20 3.96 48.08
C GLN A 578 16.95 2.73 48.95
N HIS A 579 15.76 2.62 49.55
CA HIS A 579 15.39 1.44 50.32
C HIS A 579 15.21 0.18 49.47
N ILE A 580 14.61 0.30 48.27
CA ILE A 580 14.39 -0.84 47.35
C ILE A 580 15.69 -1.31 46.70
N THR A 581 16.63 -0.39 46.49
CA THR A 581 17.90 -0.64 45.77
C THR A 581 19.06 -1.06 46.66
N ALA A 582 18.82 -1.29 47.96
CA ALA A 582 19.82 -1.70 48.93
C ALA A 582 20.35 -3.14 48.71
N ASP A 583 19.67 -3.96 47.89
CA ASP A 583 20.08 -5.33 47.59
C ASP A 583 20.84 -5.48 46.25
N LYS A 584 21.90 -6.29 46.27
CA LYS A 584 23.02 -6.27 45.31
C LYS A 584 22.67 -6.77 43.90
N TRP A 585 21.64 -7.59 43.76
CA TRP A 585 21.31 -8.29 42.51
C TRP A 585 20.34 -7.53 41.58
N GLN A 586 19.80 -6.39 42.02
CA GLN A 586 18.58 -5.80 41.42
C GLN A 586 18.79 -4.47 40.65
N ALA A 587 19.99 -3.87 40.75
CA ALA A 587 20.32 -2.56 40.20
C ALA A 587 20.01 -2.39 38.68
N LYS A 588 20.24 -3.45 37.90
CA LYS A 588 20.07 -3.47 36.44
C LYS A 588 18.61 -3.43 36.01
N THR A 589 17.78 -4.30 36.58
CA THR A 589 16.35 -4.35 36.26
C THR A 589 15.63 -3.09 36.74
N VAL A 590 16.04 -2.53 37.87
CA VAL A 590 15.57 -1.23 38.39
C VAL A 590 15.83 -0.09 37.39
N CYS A 591 17.02 -0.03 36.79
CA CYS A 591 17.35 0.98 35.77
C CYS A 591 16.53 0.79 34.48
N GLU A 592 16.42 -0.44 34.00
CA GLU A 592 15.59 -0.77 32.82
C GLU A 592 14.11 -0.41 33.06
N THR A 593 13.62 -0.61 34.28
CA THR A 593 12.26 -0.22 34.73
C THR A 593 12.09 1.29 34.70
N ILE A 594 13.00 2.05 35.31
CA ILE A 594 12.91 3.52 35.39
C ILE A 594 12.98 4.16 34.00
N ILE A 595 13.78 3.59 33.09
CA ILE A 595 13.87 4.02 31.70
C ILE A 595 12.55 3.73 30.96
N ALA A 596 11.97 2.54 31.16
CA ALA A 596 10.68 2.18 30.57
C ALA A 596 9.51 3.04 31.09
N LEU A 597 9.63 3.59 32.30
CA LEU A 597 8.63 4.43 32.96
C LEU A 597 8.86 5.93 32.80
N GLY A 598 9.96 6.35 32.17
CA GLY A 598 10.23 7.77 31.88
C GLY A 598 10.70 8.61 33.08
N ASN A 599 11.02 8.01 34.24
CA ASN A 599 11.41 8.72 35.46
C ASN A 599 12.93 8.92 35.62
N ALA A 600 13.61 9.35 34.54
CA ALA A 600 15.07 9.49 34.51
C ALA A 600 15.65 10.41 35.60
N GLN A 601 14.84 11.33 36.14
CA GLN A 601 15.20 12.24 37.23
C GLN A 601 15.53 11.55 38.56
N LEU A 602 15.04 10.32 38.79
CA LEU A 602 15.36 9.51 39.98
C LEU A 602 16.75 8.86 39.89
N LEU A 603 17.39 8.86 38.72
CA LEU A 603 18.78 8.42 38.51
C LEU A 603 19.77 9.58 38.70
N ASP A 604 19.53 10.41 39.72
CA ASP A 604 20.42 11.51 40.05
C ASP A 604 21.82 11.01 40.44
N GLN A 605 22.77 11.95 40.52
CA GLN A 605 24.18 11.62 40.77
C GLN A 605 24.40 10.88 42.11
N LYS A 606 23.52 11.05 43.09
CA LYS A 606 23.61 10.43 44.42
C LYS A 606 23.11 8.99 44.39
N ASN A 607 21.97 8.75 43.75
CA ASN A 607 21.37 7.43 43.55
C ASN A 607 22.22 6.56 42.60
N PHE A 608 22.80 7.18 41.57
CA PHE A 608 23.70 6.51 40.63
C PHE A 608 25.02 6.06 41.28
N ALA A 609 25.54 6.84 42.24
CA ALA A 609 26.75 6.48 42.99
C ALA A 609 26.54 5.26 43.91
N VAL A 610 25.34 5.11 44.48
CA VAL A 610 24.97 3.92 45.27
C VAL A 610 24.95 2.66 44.38
N LEU A 611 24.38 2.77 43.17
CA LEU A 611 24.34 1.68 42.19
C LEU A 611 25.74 1.27 41.69
N ILE A 612 26.64 2.23 41.44
CA ILE A 612 28.03 1.96 41.04
C ILE A 612 28.80 1.23 42.16
N LYS A 613 28.55 1.59 43.43
CA LYS A 613 29.23 0.99 44.58
C LYS A 613 28.85 -0.48 44.80
N ILE A 614 27.66 -0.87 44.35
CA ILE A 614 27.12 -2.24 44.44
C ILE A 614 27.70 -3.16 43.34
N ASN A 615 28.12 -2.60 42.19
CA ASN A 615 28.46 -3.36 40.97
C ASN A 615 29.97 -3.67 40.79
N ASN A 616 30.84 -3.33 41.75
CA ASN A 616 32.30 -3.37 41.54
C ASN A 616 32.99 -4.71 41.91
N ASP A 617 32.25 -5.74 42.35
CA ASP A 617 32.81 -7.06 42.73
C ASP A 617 32.25 -8.18 41.84
N ASP A 618 32.69 -8.28 40.57
CA ASP A 618 33.13 -9.53 39.90
C ASP A 618 33.20 -9.39 38.36
N GLN A 619 34.23 -10.02 37.77
CA GLN A 619 34.51 -10.01 36.33
C GLN A 619 33.89 -11.20 35.61
N LEU A 620 32.96 -10.95 34.68
CA LEU A 620 32.70 -11.82 33.52
C LEU A 620 32.05 -11.03 32.37
N LEU A 621 32.63 -11.14 31.16
CA LEU A 621 32.17 -10.52 29.91
C LEU A 621 30.74 -10.96 29.57
N ASN A 622 29.75 -10.07 29.70
CA ASN A 622 28.33 -10.35 29.47
C ASN A 622 27.58 -9.06 29.06
N LYS A 623 26.29 -9.16 28.72
CA LYS A 623 25.24 -8.12 28.48
C LYS A 623 25.43 -6.77 29.21
N ASP A 624 26.19 -6.78 30.29
CA ASP A 624 26.62 -5.64 31.09
C ASP A 624 27.58 -4.68 30.37
N LYS A 625 28.33 -5.10 29.34
CA LYS A 625 29.06 -4.15 28.45
C LYS A 625 28.12 -3.35 27.55
N VAL A 626 27.07 -3.98 27.03
CA VAL A 626 26.03 -3.33 26.23
C VAL A 626 25.22 -2.37 27.10
N LEU A 627 24.87 -2.78 28.31
CA LEU A 627 24.16 -1.94 29.28
C LEU A 627 25.04 -0.83 29.85
N ALA A 628 26.33 -1.07 30.07
CA ALA A 628 27.27 -0.02 30.42
C ALA A 628 27.42 0.99 29.29
N ASN A 629 27.34 0.58 28.03
CA ASN A 629 27.38 1.49 26.88
C ASN A 629 26.06 2.24 26.68
N ILE A 630 24.90 1.60 26.86
CA ILE A 630 23.58 2.26 26.84
C ILE A 630 23.49 3.26 28.00
N SER A 631 23.90 2.86 29.19
CA SER A 631 23.94 3.70 30.39
C SER A 631 24.91 4.88 30.20
N ARG A 632 26.15 4.64 29.77
CA ARG A 632 27.14 5.68 29.49
C ARG A 632 26.67 6.64 28.39
N SER A 633 26.02 6.14 27.35
CA SER A 633 25.44 6.95 26.27
C SER A 633 24.25 7.77 26.76
N SER A 634 23.34 7.17 27.54
CA SER A 634 22.19 7.88 28.13
C SER A 634 22.64 8.97 29.11
N THR A 635 23.69 8.72 29.90
CA THR A 635 24.29 9.72 30.80
C THR A 635 25.01 10.82 30.03
N GLN A 636 25.70 10.51 28.93
CA GLN A 636 26.33 11.52 28.06
C GLN A 636 25.29 12.40 27.35
N LEU A 637 24.24 11.79 26.80
CA LEU A 637 23.14 12.51 26.14
C LEU A 637 22.32 13.38 27.12
N SER A 638 22.11 12.91 28.35
CA SER A 638 21.50 13.68 29.42
C SER A 638 22.37 14.89 29.81
N ARG A 639 23.70 14.73 29.87
CA ARG A 639 24.64 15.84 30.09
C ARG A 639 24.67 16.84 28.93
N ALA A 640 24.32 16.39 27.72
CA ALA A 640 24.15 17.23 26.54
C ALA A 640 22.74 17.86 26.41
N ASN A 641 21.86 17.73 27.42
CA ASN A 641 20.46 18.21 27.41
C ASN A 641 19.58 17.62 26.30
N ILE A 642 19.84 16.38 25.88
CA ILE A 642 19.01 15.69 24.87
C ILE A 642 17.99 14.79 25.59
N HIS A 643 16.73 15.21 25.62
CA HIS A 643 15.61 14.39 26.11
C HIS A 643 15.20 13.34 25.06
N LEU A 644 15.15 12.07 25.46
CA LEU A 644 14.81 10.95 24.57
C LEU A 644 13.31 10.60 24.70
N ASP A 645 12.56 10.66 23.61
CA ASP A 645 11.19 10.12 23.51
C ASP A 645 11.20 8.63 23.13
N ASN A 646 10.04 7.96 23.10
CA ASN A 646 9.95 6.53 22.81
C ASN A 646 10.57 6.15 21.44
N ASN A 647 10.45 7.03 20.43
CA ASN A 647 11.04 6.82 19.11
C ASN A 647 12.57 6.99 19.13
N SER A 648 13.09 7.91 19.96
CA SER A 648 14.51 8.11 20.20
C SER A 648 15.13 6.91 20.92
N PHE A 649 14.40 6.32 21.87
CA PHE A 649 14.81 5.10 22.57
C PHE A 649 14.83 3.89 21.64
N GLU A 650 13.83 3.72 20.79
CA GLU A 650 13.82 2.65 19.78
C GLU A 650 14.99 2.80 18.79
N ALA A 651 15.26 4.03 18.34
CA ALA A 651 16.39 4.33 17.47
C ALA A 651 17.73 4.00 18.14
N LEU A 652 17.88 4.37 19.42
CA LEU A 652 19.07 4.08 20.22
C LEU A 652 19.25 2.58 20.46
N ALA A 653 18.19 1.86 20.78
CA ALA A 653 18.22 0.41 20.98
C ALA A 653 18.63 -0.32 19.70
N ASN A 654 18.02 0.04 18.57
CA ASN A 654 18.36 -0.53 17.26
C ASN A 654 19.81 -0.20 16.86
N ALA A 655 20.28 1.02 17.11
CA ALA A 655 21.66 1.44 16.87
C ALA A 655 22.66 0.62 17.69
N CYS A 656 22.36 0.38 18.97
CA CYS A 656 23.20 -0.43 19.86
C CYS A 656 23.31 -1.88 19.39
N VAL A 657 22.19 -2.50 18.97
CA VAL A 657 22.17 -3.87 18.43
C VAL A 657 22.97 -3.97 17.13
N LEU A 658 22.85 -2.98 16.24
CA LEU A 658 23.59 -2.95 14.97
C LEU A 658 25.09 -2.70 15.20
N ALA A 659 25.45 -1.85 16.17
CA ALA A 659 26.84 -1.57 16.52
C ALA A 659 27.54 -2.81 17.10
N GLU A 660 26.86 -3.56 17.97
CA GLU A 660 27.36 -4.83 18.51
C GLU A 660 27.64 -5.83 17.38
N LYS A 661 26.71 -5.99 16.44
CA LYS A 661 26.90 -6.85 15.26
C LYS A 661 28.07 -6.42 14.38
N SER A 662 28.37 -5.12 14.34
CA SER A 662 29.48 -4.57 13.55
C SER A 662 30.85 -4.62 14.23
N GLY A 663 30.89 -4.86 15.55
CA GLY A 663 32.12 -4.86 16.35
C GLY A 663 32.80 -3.49 16.51
N LYS A 664 32.14 -2.38 16.14
CA LYS A 664 32.70 -1.01 16.18
C LYS A 664 32.05 -0.18 17.29
N ASN A 665 32.86 0.61 17.99
CA ASN A 665 32.36 1.61 18.95
C ASN A 665 31.81 2.83 18.19
N PHE A 666 30.75 3.45 18.69
CA PHE A 666 30.23 4.73 18.18
C PHE A 666 30.48 5.86 19.17
N ASN A 667 30.60 7.08 18.65
CA ASN A 667 30.76 8.30 19.43
C ASN A 667 29.40 9.02 19.61
N GLU A 668 29.36 10.00 20.51
CA GLU A 668 28.17 10.79 20.83
C GLU A 668 27.53 11.44 19.59
N GLY A 669 28.35 11.95 18.66
CA GLY A 669 27.87 12.56 17.41
C GLY A 669 27.12 11.58 16.51
N THR A 670 27.55 10.31 16.49
CA THR A 670 26.89 9.26 15.70
C THR A 670 25.51 8.91 16.29
N ILE A 671 25.42 8.84 17.62
CA ILE A 671 24.16 8.55 18.33
C ILE A 671 23.14 9.67 18.11
N ALA A 672 23.59 10.92 18.32
CA ALA A 672 22.77 12.09 18.09
C ALA A 672 22.25 12.13 16.64
N THR A 673 23.07 11.70 15.69
CA THR A 673 22.68 11.60 14.27
C THR A 673 21.59 10.58 14.05
N VAL A 674 21.71 9.37 14.59
CA VAL A 674 20.72 8.29 14.42
C VAL A 674 19.38 8.67 15.04
N ILE A 675 19.40 9.22 16.25
CA ILE A 675 18.20 9.70 16.93
C ILE A 675 17.54 10.80 16.12
N THR A 676 18.32 11.78 15.64
CA THR A 676 17.79 12.89 14.83
C THR A 676 17.20 12.40 13.51
N LEU A 677 17.84 11.44 12.84
CA LEU A 677 17.33 10.82 11.61
C LEU A 677 15.98 10.14 11.82
N LYS A 678 15.82 9.36 12.90
CA LYS A 678 14.54 8.71 13.22
C LYS A 678 13.47 9.72 13.63
N THR A 679 13.78 10.62 14.55
CA THR A 679 12.79 11.51 15.19
C THR A 679 12.38 12.66 14.30
N LYS A 680 13.31 13.34 13.63
CA LYS A 680 13.01 14.54 12.82
C LYS A 680 12.71 14.23 11.37
N PHE A 681 13.18 13.09 10.87
CA PHE A 681 13.09 12.72 9.46
C PHE A 681 12.42 11.35 9.21
N GLY A 682 12.07 10.57 10.25
CA GLY A 682 11.40 9.27 10.09
C GLY A 682 12.29 8.17 9.50
N ILE A 683 13.60 8.37 9.41
CA ILE A 683 14.53 7.45 8.74
C ILE A 683 14.99 6.37 9.71
N THR A 684 14.82 5.11 9.32
CA THR A 684 15.34 3.94 10.06
C THR A 684 16.46 3.31 9.24
N LEU A 685 17.66 3.20 9.81
CA LEU A 685 18.84 2.72 9.11
C LEU A 685 18.90 1.18 9.11
N ASP A 686 19.14 0.59 7.94
CA ASP A 686 19.50 -0.82 7.84
C ASP A 686 20.95 -1.07 8.32
N GLY A 687 21.30 -2.34 8.57
CA GLY A 687 22.62 -2.71 9.09
C GLY A 687 23.81 -2.22 8.24
N PRO A 688 23.80 -2.37 6.91
CA PRO A 688 24.86 -1.85 6.04
C PRO A 688 25.01 -0.33 6.10
N THR A 689 23.89 0.41 6.05
CA THR A 689 23.92 1.87 6.07
C THR A 689 24.36 2.39 7.43
N PHE A 690 23.92 1.74 8.51
CA PHE A 690 24.38 2.03 9.86
C PHE A 690 25.90 1.79 10.00
N SER A 691 26.41 0.69 9.45
CA SER A 691 27.85 0.40 9.46
C SER A 691 28.66 1.48 8.73
N LYS A 692 28.12 2.01 7.62
CA LYS A 692 28.72 3.14 6.89
C LYS A 692 28.69 4.44 7.70
N LEU A 693 27.60 4.69 8.43
CA LEU A 693 27.50 5.82 9.35
C LEU A 693 28.54 5.73 10.48
N LEU A 694 28.80 4.53 11.01
CA LEU A 694 29.86 4.31 12.01
C LEU A 694 31.26 4.64 11.45
N GLU A 695 31.56 4.22 10.22
CA GLU A 695 32.82 4.57 9.54
C GLU A 695 32.97 6.08 9.36
N ASN A 696 31.85 6.76 9.12
CA ASN A 696 31.77 8.18 8.83
C ASN A 696 31.38 9.04 10.05
N GLY A 697 31.41 8.50 11.27
CA GLY A 697 30.86 9.16 12.47
C GLY A 697 31.47 10.53 12.80
N ARG A 698 32.68 10.83 12.29
CA ARG A 698 33.31 12.17 12.39
C ARG A 698 32.61 13.26 11.56
N TYR A 699 31.79 12.88 10.59
CA TYR A 699 31.04 13.76 9.68
C TYR A 699 29.54 13.85 10.05
N ALA A 700 29.16 13.37 11.23
CA ALA A 700 27.80 13.46 11.76
C ALA A 700 27.18 14.88 11.65
N PRO A 701 27.90 15.97 12.02
CA PRO A 701 27.37 17.32 11.86
C PRO A 701 27.05 17.68 10.41
N GLU A 702 27.92 17.32 9.46
CA GLU A 702 27.74 17.59 8.03
C GLU A 702 26.57 16.80 7.45
N ILE A 703 26.38 15.55 7.87
CA ILE A 703 25.23 14.72 7.49
C ILE A 703 23.94 15.41 7.95
N LEU A 704 23.83 15.75 9.24
CA LEU A 704 22.61 16.38 9.79
C LEU A 704 22.31 17.75 9.18
N ASN A 705 23.34 18.56 8.94
CA ASN A 705 23.19 19.85 8.26
C ASN A 705 22.60 19.67 6.86
N LEU A 706 23.04 18.65 6.12
CA LEU A 706 22.53 18.36 4.79
C LEU A 706 21.06 17.93 4.80
N PHE A 707 20.67 17.04 5.73
CA PHE A 707 19.26 16.67 5.90
C PHE A 707 18.37 17.86 6.29
N THR A 708 18.88 18.74 7.14
CA THR A 708 18.17 19.95 7.57
C THR A 708 17.93 20.88 6.38
N ARG A 709 18.96 21.15 5.58
CA ARG A 709 18.86 21.97 4.36
C ARG A 709 17.93 21.34 3.33
N ALA A 710 18.03 20.03 3.12
CA ALA A 710 17.14 19.35 2.20
C ALA A 710 15.67 19.50 2.62
N LYS A 711 15.37 19.45 3.92
CA LYS A 711 14.03 19.74 4.44
C LYS A 711 13.62 21.20 4.26
N GLU A 712 14.52 22.15 4.52
CA GLU A 712 14.29 23.59 4.30
C GLU A 712 13.91 23.89 2.85
N TYR A 713 14.61 23.29 1.89
CA TYR A 713 14.36 23.46 0.46
C TYR A 713 13.34 22.45 -0.12
N ARG A 714 12.64 21.70 0.74
CA ARG A 714 11.60 20.71 0.36
C ARG A 714 12.08 19.64 -0.64
N LEU A 715 13.33 19.22 -0.51
CA LEU A 715 13.95 18.16 -1.31
C LEU A 715 13.60 16.78 -0.73
N ASN A 716 13.39 15.80 -1.61
CA ASN A 716 13.02 14.44 -1.23
C ASN A 716 14.25 13.63 -0.77
N VAL A 717 14.49 13.64 0.54
CA VAL A 717 15.53 12.84 1.22
C VAL A 717 15.01 11.53 1.82
N LEU A 718 13.72 11.25 1.70
CA LEU A 718 13.09 10.04 2.25
C LEU A 718 13.23 8.82 1.33
N ASP A 719 13.67 9.04 0.09
CA ASP A 719 14.01 7.95 -0.82
C ASP A 719 15.20 7.15 -0.26
N ASN A 720 15.02 5.82 -0.23
CA ASN A 720 15.97 4.87 0.32
C ASN A 720 17.35 4.95 -0.35
N ALA A 721 17.41 5.26 -1.65
CA ALA A 721 18.67 5.43 -2.36
C ALA A 721 19.40 6.73 -1.95
N VAL A 722 18.65 7.78 -1.63
CA VAL A 722 19.20 9.13 -1.42
C VAL A 722 19.90 9.23 -0.07
N TYR A 723 19.27 8.81 1.03
CA TYR A 723 19.91 8.90 2.36
C TYR A 723 21.12 7.98 2.47
N LYS A 724 21.11 6.83 1.78
CA LYS A 724 22.24 5.92 1.69
C LYS A 724 23.44 6.58 1.03
N ASN A 725 23.22 7.25 -0.10
CA ASN A 725 24.28 7.99 -0.79
C ASN A 725 24.81 9.17 0.04
N ILE A 726 23.94 9.87 0.77
CA ILE A 726 24.36 10.93 1.71
C ILE A 726 25.34 10.36 2.75
N ILE A 727 24.99 9.24 3.39
CA ILE A 727 25.81 8.62 4.42
C ILE A 727 27.11 8.05 3.85
N ALA A 728 27.08 7.49 2.62
CA ALA A 728 28.27 6.98 1.94
C ALA A 728 29.26 8.10 1.59
N ASN A 729 28.77 9.27 1.16
CA ASN A 729 29.56 10.42 0.71
C ASN A 729 29.84 11.45 1.82
N ALA A 730 29.69 11.05 3.09
CA ALA A 730 29.90 11.88 4.26
C ALA A 730 31.17 12.77 4.24
N PRO A 731 32.36 12.28 3.80
CA PRO A 731 33.58 13.09 3.77
C PRO A 731 33.50 14.36 2.92
N TYR A 732 32.63 14.37 1.91
CA TYR A 732 32.52 15.44 0.93
C TYR A 732 31.35 16.40 1.21
N LEU A 733 30.49 16.06 2.19
CA LEU A 733 29.27 16.82 2.46
C LEU A 733 29.55 18.22 3.01
N LYS A 734 30.71 18.47 3.61
CA LYS A 734 31.09 19.82 4.07
C LYS A 734 31.08 20.82 2.92
N ALA A 735 31.60 20.41 1.75
CA ALA A 735 31.64 21.24 0.56
C ALA A 735 30.24 21.39 -0.06
N LEU A 736 29.46 20.31 -0.14
CA LEU A 736 28.07 20.36 -0.60
C LEU A 736 27.17 21.26 0.24
N ASN A 737 27.31 21.19 1.57
CA ASN A 737 26.62 22.08 2.48
C ASN A 737 26.96 23.55 2.23
N LYS A 738 28.11 23.90 1.65
CA LYS A 738 28.38 25.31 1.32
C LYS A 738 27.65 25.78 0.07
N VAL A 739 27.47 24.92 -0.93
CA VAL A 739 26.94 25.31 -2.25
C VAL A 739 25.43 25.21 -2.37
N ILE A 740 24.76 24.40 -1.56
CA ILE A 740 23.31 24.23 -1.61
C ILE A 740 22.53 25.57 -1.55
N PRO A 741 22.87 26.52 -0.65
CA PRO A 741 22.21 27.82 -0.63
C PRO A 741 22.46 28.62 -1.90
N SER A 742 23.67 28.55 -2.46
CA SER A 742 24.01 29.23 -3.72
C SER A 742 23.14 28.73 -4.87
N LEU A 743 22.95 27.40 -4.97
CA LEU A 743 22.03 26.79 -5.95
C LEU A 743 20.57 27.18 -5.71
N ALA A 744 20.15 27.29 -4.45
CA ALA A 744 18.80 27.72 -4.11
C ALA A 744 18.56 29.20 -4.44
N THR A 745 19.53 30.07 -4.18
CA THR A 745 19.47 31.53 -4.46
C THR A 745 19.26 31.81 -5.94
N VAL A 746 19.90 31.02 -6.82
CA VAL A 746 19.73 31.14 -8.28
C VAL A 746 18.58 30.29 -8.83
N ASN A 747 17.74 29.71 -7.95
CA ASN A 747 16.55 28.93 -8.27
C ASN A 747 16.79 27.73 -9.21
N ILE A 748 17.94 27.06 -9.08
CA ILE A 748 18.25 25.84 -9.83
C ILE A 748 18.14 24.57 -8.99
N LEU A 749 18.08 24.67 -7.66
CA LEU A 749 18.06 23.50 -6.79
C LEU A 749 16.72 22.76 -6.85
N ASP A 750 16.73 21.56 -7.42
CA ASP A 750 15.61 20.60 -7.38
C ASP A 750 16.07 19.20 -6.93
N ASN A 751 15.13 18.24 -6.87
CA ASN A 751 15.43 16.86 -6.46
C ASN A 751 16.44 16.16 -7.36
N ALA A 752 16.37 16.35 -8.68
CA ALA A 752 17.26 15.68 -9.62
C ALA A 752 18.68 16.23 -9.52
N ILE A 753 18.81 17.55 -9.37
CA ILE A 753 20.08 18.25 -9.17
C ILE A 753 20.71 17.87 -7.83
N PHE A 754 19.93 17.85 -6.75
CA PHE A 754 20.39 17.45 -5.43
C PHE A 754 20.94 16.01 -5.41
N GLN A 755 20.21 15.07 -6.02
CA GLN A 755 20.67 13.68 -6.13
C GLN A 755 21.92 13.53 -7.00
N SER A 756 21.98 14.27 -8.12
CA SER A 756 23.14 14.25 -9.02
C SER A 756 24.38 14.80 -8.33
N LEU A 757 24.25 15.84 -7.50
CA LEU A 757 25.35 16.38 -6.70
C LEU A 757 25.87 15.36 -5.69
N ILE A 758 24.98 14.72 -4.93
CA ILE A 758 25.37 13.71 -3.94
C ILE A 758 26.07 12.54 -4.62
N LYS A 759 25.63 12.13 -5.81
CA LYS A 759 26.20 11.01 -6.55
C LYS A 759 27.63 11.32 -7.04
N ASN A 760 27.83 12.49 -7.64
CA ASN A 760 29.09 12.80 -8.33
C ASN A 760 30.16 13.43 -7.42
N VAL A 761 29.83 13.88 -6.20
CA VAL A 761 30.79 14.58 -5.32
C VAL A 761 32.00 13.72 -4.92
N GLN A 762 31.82 12.39 -4.88
CA GLN A 762 32.90 11.47 -4.57
C GLN A 762 33.92 11.41 -5.72
N ASP A 763 33.40 11.34 -6.95
CA ASP A 763 34.22 11.24 -8.16
C ASP A 763 34.86 12.58 -8.51
N SER A 764 34.30 13.69 -8.01
CA SER A 764 34.82 15.03 -8.25
C SER A 764 34.63 15.97 -7.06
N PRO A 765 35.61 16.00 -6.12
CA PRO A 765 35.53 16.83 -4.91
C PRO A 765 35.66 18.34 -5.19
N TYR A 766 36.08 18.73 -6.39
CA TYR A 766 36.26 20.12 -6.80
C TYR A 766 34.98 20.79 -7.33
N MET A 767 33.94 20.02 -7.71
CA MET A 767 32.68 20.60 -8.21
C MET A 767 32.08 21.68 -7.28
N PRO A 768 32.03 21.50 -5.93
CA PRO A 768 31.50 22.54 -5.07
C PRO A 768 32.30 23.85 -5.13
N TYR A 769 33.62 23.77 -5.37
CA TYR A 769 34.47 24.96 -5.47
C TYR A 769 34.21 25.71 -6.78
N VAL A 770 33.99 24.99 -7.89
CA VAL A 770 33.54 25.60 -9.16
C VAL A 770 32.20 26.29 -8.99
N ILE A 771 31.23 25.62 -8.35
CA ILE A 771 29.89 26.20 -8.10
C ILE A 771 29.99 27.47 -7.23
N SER A 772 30.79 27.44 -6.17
CA SER A 772 31.03 28.61 -5.32
C SER A 772 31.63 29.77 -6.11
N LEU A 773 32.65 29.50 -6.92
CA LEU A 773 33.33 30.53 -7.70
C LEU A 773 32.39 31.16 -8.76
N LEU A 774 31.62 30.33 -9.48
CA LEU A 774 30.62 30.83 -10.42
C LEU A 774 29.54 31.66 -9.72
N HIS A 775 29.14 31.28 -8.51
CA HIS A 775 28.16 32.05 -7.74
C HIS A 775 28.73 33.38 -7.24
N GLU A 776 29.96 33.40 -6.74
CA GLU A 776 30.64 34.62 -6.27
C GLU A 776 30.81 35.67 -7.37
N HIS A 777 30.80 35.26 -8.63
CA HIS A 777 30.89 36.13 -9.80
C HIS A 777 29.56 36.35 -10.53
N ASP A 778 28.42 35.90 -9.97
CA ASP A 778 27.09 35.98 -10.60
C ASP A 778 27.00 35.29 -11.99
N LEU A 779 27.79 34.24 -12.21
CA LEU A 779 27.87 33.46 -13.45
C LEU A 779 27.26 32.05 -13.35
N LEU A 780 26.72 31.70 -12.18
CA LEU A 780 26.08 30.41 -11.94
C LEU A 780 24.64 30.41 -12.48
N ASP A 781 24.39 29.60 -13.51
CA ASP A 781 23.06 29.31 -14.03
C ASP A 781 22.85 27.80 -14.26
N LYS A 782 21.66 27.42 -14.73
CA LYS A 782 21.31 26.02 -14.98
C LYS A 782 22.14 25.38 -16.10
N GLU A 783 22.56 26.16 -17.09
CA GLU A 783 23.29 25.67 -18.25
C GLU A 783 24.72 25.31 -17.85
N ASN A 784 25.44 26.24 -17.22
CA ASN A 784 26.80 26.04 -16.73
C ASN A 784 26.85 24.96 -15.65
N PHE A 785 25.82 24.89 -14.80
CA PHE A 785 25.68 23.80 -13.83
C PHE A 785 25.58 22.43 -14.50
N ASN A 786 24.73 22.29 -15.52
CA ASN A 786 24.56 21.02 -16.23
C ASN A 786 25.83 20.61 -16.98
N GLN A 787 26.54 21.55 -17.60
CA GLN A 787 27.82 21.29 -18.25
C GLN A 787 28.86 20.80 -17.23
N LEU A 788 28.96 21.45 -16.05
CA LEU A 788 29.83 20.98 -14.97
C LEU A 788 29.50 19.54 -14.54
N MET A 789 28.21 19.20 -14.43
CA MET A 789 27.79 17.84 -14.06
C MET A 789 28.13 16.81 -15.15
N GLN A 790 28.08 17.18 -16.42
CA GLN A 790 28.47 16.30 -17.54
C GLN A 790 29.98 16.06 -17.58
N HIS A 791 30.77 17.06 -17.16
CA HIS A 791 32.23 17.03 -17.19
C HIS A 791 32.84 17.00 -15.78
N ALA A 792 32.16 16.35 -14.83
CA ALA A 792 32.55 16.35 -13.42
C ALA A 792 34.00 15.89 -13.20
N SER A 793 34.50 14.93 -13.99
CA SER A 793 35.89 14.44 -13.90
C SER A 793 36.96 15.51 -14.12
N TYR A 794 36.61 16.64 -14.75
CA TYR A 794 37.52 17.75 -15.05
C TYR A 794 37.33 18.94 -14.09
N ALA A 795 36.55 18.81 -13.01
CA ALA A 795 36.21 19.95 -12.16
C ALA A 795 37.43 20.58 -11.45
N GLU A 796 38.49 19.81 -11.17
CA GLU A 796 39.75 20.35 -10.64
C GLU A 796 40.42 21.28 -11.64
N ASP A 797 40.61 20.80 -12.87
CA ASP A 797 41.21 21.58 -13.95
C ASP A 797 40.37 22.82 -14.29
N ILE A 798 39.04 22.68 -14.32
CA ILE A 798 38.11 23.79 -14.53
C ILE A 798 38.22 24.82 -13.39
N TYR A 799 38.31 24.36 -12.14
CA TYR A 799 38.49 25.24 -10.99
C TYR A 799 39.80 26.03 -11.10
N ASP A 800 40.91 25.36 -11.42
CA ASP A 800 42.21 25.99 -11.55
C ASP A 800 42.21 27.08 -12.62
N VAL A 801 41.58 26.85 -13.77
CA VAL A 801 41.44 27.86 -14.83
C VAL A 801 40.63 29.06 -14.32
N LEU A 802 39.44 28.80 -13.77
CA LEU A 802 38.53 29.86 -13.34
C LEU A 802 39.13 30.69 -12.21
N ALA A 803 39.86 30.07 -11.26
CA ALA A 803 40.47 30.75 -10.13
C ALA A 803 41.57 31.75 -10.54
N GLN A 804 42.23 31.54 -11.68
CA GLN A 804 43.20 32.50 -12.24
C GLN A 804 42.51 33.71 -12.88
N LEU A 805 41.29 33.53 -13.37
CA LEU A 805 40.51 34.57 -14.03
C LEU A 805 39.75 35.35 -12.94
N GLY A 806 40.37 36.42 -12.43
CA GLY A 806 39.72 37.33 -11.49
C GLY A 806 38.44 37.96 -12.05
N PRO A 807 37.63 38.64 -11.20
CA PRO A 807 36.31 39.18 -11.56
C PRO A 807 36.32 40.20 -12.72
N SER A 808 37.46 40.82 -13.00
CA SER A 808 37.63 41.79 -14.10
C SER A 808 37.79 41.13 -15.48
N ILE A 809 38.15 39.84 -15.51
CA ILE A 809 38.42 39.08 -16.73
C ILE A 809 37.32 38.03 -16.94
N LEU A 810 36.90 37.35 -15.88
CA LEU A 810 35.92 36.27 -15.98
C LEU A 810 34.54 36.80 -16.36
N ASP A 811 33.99 36.29 -17.46
CA ASP A 811 32.62 36.56 -17.91
C ASP A 811 31.97 35.27 -18.43
N ARG A 812 30.69 35.36 -18.81
CA ARG A 812 29.91 34.20 -19.26
C ARG A 812 30.46 33.54 -20.52
N GLU A 813 31.01 34.30 -21.46
CA GLU A 813 31.59 33.77 -22.69
C GLU A 813 32.84 32.93 -22.39
N LYS A 814 33.67 33.40 -21.45
CA LYS A 814 34.88 32.68 -21.04
C LYS A 814 34.56 31.43 -20.25
N VAL A 815 33.56 31.46 -19.37
CA VAL A 815 33.08 30.26 -18.66
C VAL A 815 32.60 29.21 -19.66
N GLN A 816 31.80 29.60 -20.65
CA GLN A 816 31.31 28.70 -21.69
C GLN A 816 32.46 28.07 -22.50
N PHE A 817 33.44 28.89 -22.92
CA PHE A 817 34.63 28.40 -23.64
C PHE A 817 35.42 27.36 -22.83
N ILE A 818 35.55 27.56 -21.52
CA ILE A 818 36.27 26.62 -20.64
C ILE A 818 35.52 25.28 -20.56
N PHE A 819 34.19 25.29 -20.44
CA PHE A 819 33.40 24.06 -20.43
C PHE A 819 33.41 23.33 -21.77
N GLU A 820 33.32 24.05 -22.90
CA GLU A 820 33.41 23.47 -24.25
C GLU A 820 34.76 22.79 -24.53
N HIS A 821 35.82 23.22 -23.83
CA HIS A 821 37.18 22.71 -23.99
C HIS A 821 37.74 22.12 -22.69
N HIS A 822 36.88 21.50 -21.87
CA HIS A 822 37.22 20.94 -20.56
C HIS A 822 38.42 19.96 -20.59
N GLU A 823 38.60 19.19 -21.67
CA GLU A 823 39.75 18.27 -21.83
C GLU A 823 41.11 18.99 -21.85
N ASN A 824 41.11 20.28 -22.19
CA ASN A 824 42.31 21.13 -22.25
C ASN A 824 42.42 22.10 -21.06
N ALA A 825 41.49 22.04 -20.10
CA ALA A 825 41.44 22.98 -18.97
C ALA A 825 42.76 22.97 -18.17
N TYR A 826 43.38 21.80 -17.97
CA TYR A 826 44.67 21.67 -17.29
C TYR A 826 45.78 22.55 -17.91
N TYR A 827 45.90 22.51 -19.24
CA TYR A 827 46.93 23.26 -19.95
C TYR A 827 46.62 24.75 -19.98
N LEU A 828 45.34 25.10 -20.15
CA LEU A 828 44.88 26.47 -20.08
C LEU A 828 45.16 27.07 -18.70
N GLY A 829 44.88 26.35 -17.61
CA GLY A 829 45.11 26.80 -16.23
C GLY A 829 46.58 27.10 -15.97
N LYS A 830 47.48 26.24 -16.44
CA LYS A 830 48.93 26.48 -16.39
C LYS A 830 49.35 27.74 -17.13
N ILE A 831 48.85 27.96 -18.34
CA ILE A 831 49.17 29.15 -19.12
C ILE A 831 48.72 30.40 -18.35
N LEU A 832 47.48 30.43 -17.87
CA LEU A 832 46.92 31.57 -17.16
C LEU A 832 47.66 31.86 -15.85
N ALA A 833 48.04 30.83 -15.09
CA ALA A 833 48.85 31.01 -13.88
C ALA A 833 50.19 31.70 -14.18
N LYS A 834 50.89 31.30 -15.25
CA LYS A 834 52.16 31.92 -15.67
C LYS A 834 51.99 33.34 -16.19
N LEU A 835 50.91 33.61 -16.91
CA LEU A 835 50.58 34.97 -17.34
C LEU A 835 50.22 35.86 -16.14
N SER A 836 49.52 35.32 -15.14
CA SER A 836 49.20 36.03 -13.91
C SER A 836 50.47 36.38 -13.12
N GLU A 837 51.38 35.42 -12.92
CA GLU A 837 52.69 35.61 -12.27
C GLU A 837 53.54 36.69 -12.97
N ALA A 838 53.46 36.76 -14.30
CA ALA A 838 54.16 37.76 -15.11
C ALA A 838 53.41 39.10 -15.24
N ASN A 839 52.23 39.28 -14.63
CA ASN A 839 51.33 40.42 -14.82
C ASN A 839 50.93 40.68 -16.29
N LEU A 840 50.77 39.61 -17.07
CA LEU A 840 50.37 39.64 -18.49
C LEU A 840 48.93 39.17 -18.72
N LEU A 841 48.24 38.70 -17.68
CA LEU A 841 46.89 38.18 -17.79
C LEU A 841 45.85 39.32 -17.83
N ASP A 842 45.26 39.51 -19.01
CA ASP A 842 44.13 40.41 -19.27
C ASP A 842 43.12 39.83 -20.30
N ASN A 843 42.04 40.56 -20.59
CA ASN A 843 41.02 40.13 -21.57
C ASN A 843 41.58 39.89 -22.99
N ASP A 844 42.58 40.67 -23.41
CA ASP A 844 43.20 40.53 -24.73
C ASP A 844 44.02 39.24 -24.78
N SER A 845 44.86 39.02 -23.77
CA SER A 845 45.67 37.80 -23.64
C SER A 845 44.83 36.52 -23.64
N PHE A 846 43.67 36.51 -22.94
CA PHE A 846 42.77 35.36 -22.95
C PHE A 846 42.15 35.13 -24.34
N ASN A 847 41.66 36.19 -24.99
CA ASN A 847 41.06 36.08 -26.32
C ASN A 847 42.07 35.61 -27.37
N LYS A 848 43.35 35.98 -27.22
CA LYS A 848 44.44 35.49 -28.08
C LYS A 848 44.68 33.99 -27.89
N LEU A 849 44.36 33.40 -26.75
CA LEU A 849 44.48 31.95 -26.52
C LEU A 849 43.36 31.13 -27.17
N LYS A 850 42.19 31.73 -27.49
CA LYS A 850 41.05 31.00 -28.08
C LYS A 850 41.38 30.22 -29.37
N PRO A 851 42.15 30.75 -30.33
CA PRO A 851 42.59 30.00 -31.51
C PRO A 851 43.54 28.83 -31.18
N CYS A 852 44.18 28.82 -30.00
CA CYS A 852 45.23 27.87 -29.66
C CYS A 852 44.72 26.52 -29.14
N VAL A 853 43.40 26.28 -29.08
CA VAL A 853 42.78 25.11 -28.39
C VAL A 853 43.45 23.78 -28.75
N SER A 854 43.74 23.54 -30.03
CA SER A 854 44.36 22.28 -30.50
C SER A 854 45.86 22.12 -30.18
N SER A 855 46.47 23.15 -29.59
CA SER A 855 47.92 23.26 -29.34
C SER A 855 48.24 23.73 -27.92
N LEU A 856 47.24 23.74 -27.01
CA LEU A 856 47.39 24.28 -25.65
C LEU A 856 48.46 23.53 -24.84
N GLU A 857 48.65 22.23 -25.06
CA GLU A 857 49.70 21.45 -24.40
C GLU A 857 51.10 21.97 -24.76
N GLU A 858 51.40 22.11 -26.05
CA GLU A 858 52.67 22.62 -26.53
C GLU A 858 52.89 24.08 -26.11
N VAL A 859 51.86 24.92 -26.27
CA VAL A 859 51.91 26.34 -25.86
C VAL A 859 52.19 26.46 -24.36
N SER A 860 51.56 25.65 -23.52
CA SER A 860 51.79 25.61 -22.07
C SER A 860 53.25 25.29 -21.72
N LYS A 861 53.86 24.32 -22.44
CA LYS A 861 55.27 23.96 -22.26
C LYS A 861 56.21 25.08 -22.73
N ILE A 862 55.89 25.76 -23.83
CA ILE A 862 56.68 26.90 -24.32
C ILE A 862 56.64 28.04 -23.31
N ILE A 863 55.44 28.44 -22.85
CA ILE A 863 55.27 29.52 -21.87
C ILE A 863 56.02 29.22 -20.56
N SER A 864 55.97 27.97 -20.09
CA SER A 864 56.73 27.53 -18.91
C SER A 864 58.25 27.63 -19.11
N LEU A 865 58.75 27.36 -20.32
CA LEU A 865 60.17 27.55 -20.64
C LEU A 865 60.54 29.03 -20.67
N LEU A 866 59.69 29.89 -21.26
CA LEU A 866 59.97 31.32 -21.31
C LEU A 866 60.00 31.94 -19.92
N GLU A 867 59.04 31.62 -19.06
CA GLU A 867 58.99 32.11 -17.69
C GLU A 867 60.23 31.66 -16.89
N LYS A 868 60.61 30.38 -16.98
CA LYS A 868 61.80 29.84 -16.32
C LYS A 868 63.11 30.57 -16.66
N TYR A 869 63.21 31.11 -17.88
CA TYR A 869 64.39 31.85 -18.35
C TYR A 869 64.20 33.37 -18.29
N GLU A 870 63.16 33.85 -17.60
CA GLU A 870 62.80 35.28 -17.49
C GLU A 870 62.56 35.95 -18.86
N LEU A 871 62.14 35.17 -19.86
CA LEU A 871 61.83 35.61 -21.22
C LEU A 871 60.33 35.81 -21.45
N LEU A 872 59.47 35.51 -20.48
CA LEU A 872 58.02 35.69 -20.62
C LEU A 872 57.66 37.18 -20.47
N ASN A 873 57.47 37.86 -21.60
CA ASN A 873 56.96 39.22 -21.71
C ASN A 873 55.81 39.27 -22.73
N LYS A 874 55.13 40.43 -22.86
CA LYS A 874 53.96 40.59 -23.74
C LYS A 874 54.27 40.25 -25.20
N ASP A 875 55.40 40.70 -25.73
CA ASP A 875 55.78 40.47 -27.13
C ASP A 875 56.04 38.98 -27.39
N ASN A 876 56.79 38.34 -26.50
CA ASN A 876 57.11 36.92 -26.61
C ASN A 876 55.87 36.05 -26.45
N PHE A 877 54.95 36.40 -25.55
CA PHE A 877 53.67 35.74 -25.43
C PHE A 877 52.85 35.82 -26.73
N LEU A 878 52.71 37.03 -27.30
CA LEU A 878 51.97 37.22 -28.56
C LEU A 878 52.59 36.41 -29.70
N LEU A 879 53.92 36.39 -29.80
CA LEU A 879 54.61 35.59 -30.81
C LEU A 879 54.32 34.09 -30.68
N VAL A 880 54.32 33.53 -29.47
CA VAL A 880 53.96 32.10 -29.27
C VAL A 880 52.53 31.83 -29.74
N VAL A 881 51.61 32.70 -29.36
CA VAL A 881 50.18 32.53 -29.58
C VAL A 881 49.80 32.76 -31.05
N GLU A 882 50.42 33.69 -31.74
CA GLU A 882 50.22 33.91 -33.18
C GLU A 882 50.79 32.78 -34.05
N ASN A 883 51.76 32.03 -33.52
CA ASN A 883 52.42 30.91 -34.20
C ASN A 883 52.00 29.54 -33.63
N HIS A 884 50.86 29.47 -32.95
CA HIS A 884 50.42 28.27 -32.24
C HIS A 884 50.30 27.02 -33.13
N SER A 885 50.03 27.18 -34.43
CA SER A 885 49.99 26.08 -35.41
C SER A 885 51.33 25.36 -35.58
N ALA A 886 52.45 26.02 -35.27
CA ALA A 886 53.81 25.48 -35.27
C ALA A 886 54.35 25.22 -33.85
N ALA A 887 53.50 25.26 -32.80
CA ALA A 887 53.94 25.18 -31.40
C ALA A 887 54.76 23.92 -31.09
N LYS A 888 54.48 22.80 -31.76
CA LYS A 888 55.26 21.56 -31.57
C LYS A 888 56.71 21.69 -32.05
N ASP A 889 56.91 22.27 -33.23
CA ASP A 889 58.23 22.46 -33.82
C ASP A 889 59.02 23.52 -33.06
N ILE A 890 58.34 24.61 -32.66
CA ILE A 890 58.91 25.64 -31.79
C ILE A 890 59.37 25.03 -30.47
N LEU A 891 58.54 24.23 -29.80
CA LEU A 891 58.89 23.60 -28.53
C LEU A 891 60.13 22.70 -28.66
N GLU A 892 60.25 21.96 -29.76
CA GLU A 892 61.40 21.08 -30.02
C GLU A 892 62.69 21.88 -30.27
N ALA A 893 62.60 22.99 -31.01
CA ALA A 893 63.73 23.91 -31.20
C ALA A 893 64.18 24.53 -29.86
N LEU A 894 63.23 24.95 -29.01
CA LEU A 894 63.54 25.52 -27.69
C LEU A 894 64.17 24.51 -26.74
N LYS A 895 63.81 23.23 -26.82
CA LYS A 895 64.49 22.18 -26.05
C LYS A 895 65.96 22.04 -26.47
N LYS A 896 66.27 22.08 -27.76
CA LYS A 896 67.66 22.04 -28.26
C LYS A 896 68.47 23.24 -27.78
N LEU A 897 67.89 24.45 -27.85
CA LEU A 897 68.55 25.67 -27.35
C LEU A 897 68.75 25.66 -25.83
N LYS A 898 67.82 25.04 -25.10
CA LYS A 898 67.96 24.80 -23.66
C LYS A 898 69.10 23.81 -23.36
N GLU A 899 69.20 22.72 -24.12
CA GLU A 899 70.27 21.71 -23.96
C GLU A 899 71.65 22.29 -24.27
N SER A 900 71.76 23.20 -25.24
CA SER A 900 73.00 23.95 -25.51
C SER A 900 73.22 25.15 -24.57
N ASN A 901 72.29 25.43 -23.66
CA ASN A 901 72.31 26.57 -22.73
C ASN A 901 72.43 27.94 -23.42
N THR A 902 71.88 28.05 -24.64
CA THR A 902 71.91 29.26 -25.48
C THR A 902 70.55 29.95 -25.61
N LEU A 903 69.54 29.52 -24.85
CA LEU A 903 68.21 30.11 -24.88
C LEU A 903 68.22 31.53 -24.30
N ASN A 904 67.99 32.54 -25.15
CA ASN A 904 67.85 33.95 -24.82
C ASN A 904 66.79 34.59 -25.75
N ASP A 905 66.43 35.85 -25.52
CA ASP A 905 65.37 36.56 -26.28
C ASP A 905 65.63 36.58 -27.80
N SER A 906 66.88 36.80 -28.21
CA SER A 906 67.26 36.85 -29.63
C SER A 906 67.08 35.49 -30.31
N ASN A 907 67.62 34.43 -29.69
CA ASN A 907 67.55 33.09 -30.25
C ASN A 907 66.12 32.54 -30.23
N PHE A 908 65.31 32.91 -29.24
CA PHE A 908 63.88 32.58 -29.20
C PHE A 908 63.12 33.19 -30.39
N LYS A 909 63.29 34.51 -30.63
CA LYS A 909 62.65 35.21 -31.75
C LYS A 909 63.11 34.69 -33.12
N GLU A 910 64.38 34.32 -33.24
CA GLU A 910 64.93 33.71 -34.45
C GLU A 910 64.26 32.36 -34.75
N GLU A 911 64.14 31.47 -33.76
CA GLU A 911 63.50 30.16 -33.94
C GLU A 911 62.01 30.27 -34.23
N LEU A 912 61.30 31.24 -33.67
CA LEU A 912 59.92 31.55 -34.06
C LEU A 912 59.83 31.89 -35.56
N THR A 913 60.69 32.80 -36.03
CA THR A 913 60.70 33.24 -37.43
C THR A 913 61.00 32.10 -38.41
N LYS A 914 61.84 31.12 -38.01
CA LYS A 914 62.15 29.94 -38.82
C LYS A 914 60.98 28.97 -38.95
N ASN A 915 60.14 28.88 -37.93
CA ASN A 915 59.06 27.89 -37.84
C ASN A 915 57.67 28.47 -38.18
N THR A 916 57.53 29.77 -38.41
CA THR A 916 56.29 30.39 -38.91
C THR A 916 56.00 29.95 -40.35
N PRO A 917 54.81 29.39 -40.67
CA PRO A 917 54.41 29.16 -42.05
C PRO A 917 54.23 30.50 -42.79
N ASN A 918 54.93 30.67 -43.91
CA ASN A 918 54.89 31.85 -44.78
C ASN A 918 53.47 32.14 -45.33
N ASN A 919 52.63 32.84 -44.57
CA ASN A 919 51.35 33.39 -45.06
C ASN A 919 51.49 34.85 -45.50
N GLY A 920 52.56 35.15 -46.24
CA GLY A 920 52.83 36.45 -46.87
C GLY A 920 52.90 36.32 -48.39
N ALA A 921 51.79 36.02 -49.06
CA ALA A 921 51.72 36.08 -50.52
C ALA A 921 50.35 36.54 -51.06
N THR A 922 49.72 37.57 -50.46
CA THR A 922 48.81 38.50 -51.17
C THR A 922 48.57 39.78 -50.38
N LEU A 923 49.62 40.59 -50.23
CA LEU A 923 49.50 42.02 -50.00
C LEU A 923 50.29 42.72 -51.11
N LYS A 924 49.60 43.05 -52.21
CA LYS A 924 50.07 44.00 -53.21
C LYS A 924 49.09 45.16 -53.28
N GLN A 925 49.57 46.28 -52.75
CA GLN A 925 49.47 47.65 -53.26
C GLN A 925 48.11 48.15 -53.72
N GLU A 926 47.59 49.14 -53.01
CA GLU A 926 47.45 50.47 -53.60
C GLU A 926 47.58 51.54 -52.50
N GLY A 927 48.54 52.43 -52.69
CA GLY A 927 48.65 53.67 -51.93
C GLY A 927 47.75 54.72 -52.56
N GLY A 928 47.00 55.42 -51.72
CA GLY A 928 46.20 56.57 -52.11
C GLY A 928 45.94 57.45 -50.89
N VAL A 929 46.50 58.64 -50.92
CA VAL A 929 46.45 59.66 -49.88
C VAL A 929 45.16 60.51 -50.03
N PHE A 930 44.52 60.83 -48.90
CA PHE A 930 43.37 61.74 -48.61
C PHE A 930 41.93 61.29 -48.96
N PRO A 931 40.86 61.83 -48.29
CA PRO A 931 40.82 62.86 -47.24
C PRO A 931 39.97 62.56 -45.98
N SER A 932 40.15 63.41 -44.97
CA SER A 932 39.20 63.67 -43.89
C SER A 932 37.90 64.33 -44.40
N THR A 933 36.74 63.73 -44.12
CA THR A 933 35.41 64.36 -43.88
C THR A 933 34.47 63.24 -43.40
N SER A 934 33.91 63.30 -42.19
CA SER A 934 32.60 63.90 -41.90
C SER A 934 31.54 63.56 -42.96
N THR A 935 30.56 62.72 -42.62
CA THR A 935 29.11 63.03 -42.57
C THR A 935 28.36 61.72 -42.30
N LYS A 936 27.44 61.68 -41.31
CA LYS A 936 26.02 62.00 -41.53
C LYS A 936 25.50 61.35 -42.82
N GLU A 937 25.13 60.08 -42.75
CA GLU A 937 24.04 59.51 -43.56
C GLU A 937 23.69 58.08 -43.09
N ALA A 938 23.29 57.95 -41.82
CA ALA A 938 22.43 56.84 -41.38
C ALA A 938 21.54 57.25 -40.20
N LEU A 939 21.18 58.54 -40.14
CA LEU A 939 20.28 59.11 -39.14
C LEU A 939 19.34 60.11 -39.83
N GLN A 940 18.54 59.62 -40.78
CA GLN A 940 17.21 60.15 -41.13
C GLN A 940 16.57 59.37 -42.28
N LYS A 941 15.25 59.12 -42.15
CA LYS A 941 14.32 58.39 -43.06
C LYS A 941 14.31 56.88 -42.77
N LEU A 942 13.30 56.29 -42.10
CA LEU A 942 11.85 56.46 -42.22
C LEU A 942 11.18 56.28 -40.85
N LYS A 943 10.62 57.35 -40.26
CA LYS A 943 9.16 57.51 -40.08
C LYS A 943 8.34 56.94 -41.25
N ASN A 944 7.52 55.92 -41.03
CA ASN A 944 6.09 56.10 -40.78
C ASN A 944 5.34 54.79 -40.45
N PRO A 945 4.22 54.89 -39.71
CA PRO A 945 3.42 53.78 -39.14
C PRO A 945 2.18 53.46 -39.99
N ALA A 946 1.41 52.45 -39.53
CA ALA A 946 0.09 51.97 -39.96
C ALA A 946 0.18 50.48 -40.40
N ASP A 947 -0.69 49.55 -40.01
CA ASP A 947 -1.95 49.62 -39.28
C ASP A 947 -2.45 48.19 -38.97
N ILE A 948 -3.26 48.05 -37.91
CA ILE A 948 -4.39 47.08 -37.74
C ILE A 948 -4.00 45.60 -37.49
N SER A 949 -4.50 44.82 -36.52
CA SER A 949 -5.59 44.82 -35.50
C SER A 949 -5.33 43.59 -34.58
N ALA A 950 -5.94 43.29 -33.44
CA ALA A 950 -6.95 43.84 -32.54
C ALA A 950 -6.80 43.08 -31.19
N ALA A 951 -7.06 43.76 -30.07
CA ALA A 951 -7.47 43.16 -28.79
C ALA A 951 -9.00 42.92 -28.81
N PRO A 952 -9.66 42.19 -27.87
CA PRO A 952 -9.73 42.53 -26.43
C PRO A 952 -9.61 41.31 -25.47
N ALA A 953 -9.13 41.50 -24.23
CA ALA A 953 -9.90 41.54 -22.97
C ALA A 953 -10.85 40.32 -22.75
N THR A 954 -10.94 39.62 -21.61
CA THR A 954 -10.99 40.07 -20.21
C THR A 954 -11.10 38.84 -19.29
N ASN A 955 -10.72 39.02 -18.02
CA ASN A 955 -11.26 38.36 -16.80
C ASN A 955 -11.01 36.86 -16.53
N ILE A 956 -10.45 36.58 -15.34
CA ILE A 956 -11.03 35.81 -14.20
C ILE A 956 -9.98 35.91 -13.07
N LYS A 957 -10.18 36.76 -12.06
CA LYS A 957 -10.92 36.56 -10.79
C LYS A 957 -10.39 35.43 -9.90
N VAL A 958 -9.81 35.90 -8.79
CA VAL A 958 -9.34 35.19 -7.60
C VAL A 958 -10.47 34.41 -6.92
N MET A 959 -10.17 33.18 -6.53
CA MET A 959 -10.59 32.54 -5.28
C MET A 959 -9.43 31.73 -4.72
#